data_AF-L0EDV8-F1
#
_entry.id   AF-L0EDV8-F1
#
_cell.length_a   1.000
_cell.length_b   1.000
_cell.length_c   1.000
_cell.angle_alpha   90.00
_cell.angle_beta   90.00
_cell.angle_gamma   90.00
#
_symmetry.space_group_name_H-M   'P 1'
#
loop_
_entity.id
_entity.type
_entity.pdbx_description
1 polymer ?
#
loop_
_entity_poly.entity_id
_entity_poly.type
_entity_poly.pdbx_seq_one_letter_code
_entity_poly.pdbx_strand_id
1 'polypeptide(L)'
;MSRRPKLRPKWLRWAAAGAAAAALIAFLPWQIGVREDEGNGEGANSRLSVMNAAQEKRLKLEAVRRDAEATAQLCTLECSREFRALRADADEEKLRHLLDAHPHMTYVRLKASSGKTKEAGAMPKGNGDAWNAQLAQAEREAQAGRTYVSEPVRVNGSRYIVLGVPAAESSGTVTGIIRQDIVDEVERRQRLHLRLVPYPAEGRYKIESAKPNSTEDITVRTGEDNGSASHYHINEAVVRFRQEPTDAEIKAIMKDIDGASVRKLGYAHVFTSHSMETEELIAYFRERWNPVYVEPHYLYLANGLWGQASEADDAKSGTEASDRKGFKARAESGADTAGEPIVPNDLLYNAYQWNLPAIETERGWALSRGSDDIVIAVLDTGIQLDHPDLKGRIAEGVNLVGEGDPEDDVGHGTHVAGIIAATVNNGEGVAGLSWRGRIMPVKVLDSSGSGTTYSVAEGIIWATDHGADVINMSLGNYASAQFLHDAIRYAYDRGVVLVAASGNDNTDQPGYPAAYPEVFAVAATDAEDNKAPYSNYGDYIDAAAPGDAIASTYPGNQYAALSGTSMASPHAAALAGLIKSVNPDLTNEEVMDIMRKTAVDLGDKGRDIYFGYGRIDVMRALEAAEQTANTLGGFRLKFERRIEALRHRFGFGEAE
;
A
#
# COMPACT_ATOMS: atom_id res chain seq x y z
N MET A 1 -40.23 29.50 -56.64
CA MET A 1 -41.50 28.73 -56.80
C MET A 1 -41.25 27.58 -57.77
N SER A 2 -41.46 26.33 -57.32
CA SER A 2 -41.77 25.11 -58.11
C SER A 2 -40.74 24.61 -59.17
N ARG A 3 -40.34 23.34 -59.31
CA ARG A 3 -40.54 22.03 -58.64
C ARG A 3 -39.50 21.08 -59.27
N ARG A 4 -39.07 20.05 -58.52
CA ARG A 4 -38.17 18.95 -58.97
C ARG A 4 -38.77 18.10 -60.11
N PRO A 5 -38.02 17.15 -60.72
CA PRO A 5 -37.88 15.77 -60.17
C PRO A 5 -36.44 15.18 -60.29
N LYS A 6 -35.89 14.54 -59.24
CA LYS A 6 -35.78 13.08 -58.98
C LYS A 6 -35.06 12.26 -60.08
N LEU A 7 -33.90 11.66 -59.73
CA LEU A 7 -33.66 10.20 -59.66
C LEU A 7 -32.16 9.90 -59.35
N ARG A 8 -31.92 9.08 -58.33
CA ARG A 8 -30.73 8.23 -58.10
C ARG A 8 -31.16 6.81 -58.53
N PRO A 9 -30.28 5.88 -58.97
CA PRO A 9 -29.27 5.28 -58.07
C PRO A 9 -27.93 4.79 -58.69
N LYS A 10 -26.94 4.63 -57.78
CA LYS A 10 -25.94 3.56 -57.53
C LYS A 10 -25.67 2.59 -58.72
N TRP A 11 -24.56 1.88 -58.97
CA TRP A 11 -23.57 1.13 -58.17
C TRP A 11 -22.62 0.45 -59.19
N LEU A 12 -21.28 0.57 -59.10
CA LEU A 12 -20.27 -0.51 -59.32
C LEU A 12 -18.81 -0.02 -59.38
N ARG A 13 -17.94 -0.70 -58.59
CA ARG A 13 -16.50 -1.01 -58.78
C ARG A 13 -15.52 0.17 -58.70
N TRP A 14 -14.40 0.07 -57.98
CA TRP A 14 -13.27 -0.85 -58.21
C TRP A 14 -12.63 -1.42 -56.94
N ALA A 15 -11.93 -2.55 -57.15
CA ALA A 15 -11.23 -3.34 -56.17
C ALA A 15 -9.70 -3.16 -56.30
N ALA A 16 -9.02 -3.37 -55.15
CA ALA A 16 -7.74 -4.05 -54.96
C ALA A 16 -6.38 -3.36 -55.21
N ALA A 17 -5.44 -3.79 -54.34
CA ALA A 17 -3.96 -3.67 -54.30
C ALA A 17 -3.39 -2.31 -53.84
N GLY A 18 -2.44 -2.21 -52.91
CA GLY A 18 -1.64 -3.18 -52.13
C GLY A 18 -0.96 -2.43 -50.98
N ALA A 19 -0.83 -3.02 -49.80
CA ALA A 19 0.43 -3.58 -49.30
C ALA A 19 1.62 -2.59 -49.27
N ALA A 20 1.97 -2.12 -48.06
CA ALA A 20 3.33 -1.93 -47.52
C ALA A 20 3.41 -0.70 -46.58
N ALA A 21 3.41 -0.96 -45.27
CA ALA A 21 4.18 -0.18 -44.29
C ALA A 21 4.04 -0.87 -42.92
N ALA A 22 4.91 -1.86 -42.70
CA ALA A 22 5.25 -2.34 -41.38
C ALA A 22 6.58 -1.71 -40.96
N ALA A 23 6.72 -1.56 -39.64
CA ALA A 23 7.96 -1.39 -38.88
C ALA A 23 8.63 -0.01 -38.89
N LEU A 24 8.46 0.70 -37.76
CA LEU A 24 9.54 1.32 -36.98
C LEU A 24 8.93 1.77 -35.63
N ILE A 25 8.89 0.86 -34.64
CA ILE A 25 8.78 1.27 -33.24
C ILE A 25 10.20 1.60 -32.81
N ALA A 26 10.59 2.85 -33.00
CA ALA A 26 11.75 3.40 -32.35
C ALA A 26 11.36 3.74 -30.91
N PHE A 27 12.16 3.26 -29.95
CA PHE A 27 12.24 3.83 -28.61
C PHE A 27 12.45 5.34 -28.77
N LEU A 28 11.44 6.14 -28.41
CA LEU A 28 11.59 7.57 -28.21
C LEU A 28 11.44 7.83 -26.71
N PRO A 29 12.45 8.44 -26.06
CA PRO A 29 12.27 8.95 -24.70
C PRO A 29 11.19 10.03 -24.72
N TRP A 30 10.44 10.10 -23.63
CA TRP A 30 9.48 11.16 -23.36
C TRP A 30 10.19 12.53 -23.49
N GLN A 31 10.05 13.20 -24.63
CA GLN A 31 10.38 14.61 -24.79
C GLN A 31 9.08 15.36 -25.07
N ILE A 32 8.53 15.94 -24.01
CA ILE A 32 7.50 16.97 -24.12
C ILE A 32 8.19 18.22 -24.68
N GLY A 33 7.69 18.70 -25.82
CA GLY A 33 8.22 19.88 -26.50
C GLY A 33 8.12 21.12 -25.61
N VAL A 34 9.26 21.76 -25.41
CA VAL A 34 9.36 23.14 -24.91
C VAL A 34 8.67 24.03 -25.94
N ARG A 35 7.58 24.67 -25.53
CA ARG A 35 7.00 25.80 -26.23
C ARG A 35 7.40 27.03 -25.42
N GLU A 36 8.37 27.79 -25.93
CA GLU A 36 8.72 29.11 -25.40
C GLU A 36 7.54 30.05 -25.61
N ASP A 37 6.79 30.32 -24.53
CA ASP A 37 5.97 31.51 -24.44
C ASP A 37 6.64 32.46 -23.43
N GLU A 38 7.31 33.48 -23.95
CA GLU A 38 7.75 34.64 -23.18
C GLU A 38 6.51 35.40 -22.68
N GLY A 39 6.27 35.36 -21.36
CA GLY A 39 5.17 36.10 -20.75
C GLY A 39 5.17 36.07 -19.23
N ASN A 40 5.83 37.07 -18.64
CA ASN A 40 5.74 37.59 -17.26
C ASN A 40 5.54 36.58 -16.11
N GLY A 41 6.58 36.48 -15.29
CA GLY A 41 6.53 35.82 -13.98
C GLY A 41 5.55 36.50 -13.03
N GLU A 42 4.38 35.89 -12.87
CA GLU A 42 3.52 36.00 -11.69
C GLU A 42 2.98 34.61 -11.32
N GLY A 43 3.60 34.01 -10.29
CA GLY A 43 2.94 33.14 -9.30
C GLY A 43 2.27 31.83 -9.76
N ALA A 44 3.06 30.75 -9.86
CA ALA A 44 2.55 29.38 -9.74
C ALA A 44 1.82 29.14 -8.39
N ASN A 45 2.09 29.95 -7.37
CA ASN A 45 1.39 29.97 -6.08
C ASN A 45 -0.09 30.39 -6.13
N SER A 46 -0.61 30.85 -7.27
CA SER A 46 -2.03 31.20 -7.40
C SER A 46 -2.95 30.01 -7.74
N ARG A 47 -2.40 28.83 -8.07
CA ARG A 47 -3.20 27.63 -8.44
C ARG A 47 -3.56 26.72 -7.26
N LEU A 48 -3.00 26.94 -6.08
CA LEU A 48 -3.38 26.26 -4.84
C LEU A 48 -4.63 26.89 -4.18
N SER A 49 -5.23 27.89 -4.85
CA SER A 49 -6.56 28.44 -4.56
C SER A 49 -7.62 27.33 -4.65
N VAL A 50 -7.95 26.74 -3.49
CA VAL A 50 -9.16 25.94 -3.19
C VAL A 50 -9.73 25.23 -4.43
N MET A 51 -9.17 24.06 -4.75
CA MET A 51 -9.81 23.16 -5.71
C MET A 51 -11.27 23.01 -5.31
N ASN A 52 -12.19 23.32 -6.21
CA ASN A 52 -13.59 23.03 -5.92
C ASN A 52 -13.83 21.51 -5.99
N ALA A 53 -14.84 21.02 -5.28
CA ALA A 53 -15.14 19.58 -5.18
C ALA A 53 -15.23 18.88 -6.56
N ALA A 54 -15.75 19.55 -7.59
CA ALA A 54 -15.84 18.96 -8.93
C ALA A 54 -14.46 18.80 -9.61
N GLN A 55 -13.53 19.74 -9.40
CA GLN A 55 -12.16 19.63 -9.87
C GLN A 55 -11.40 18.53 -9.14
N GLU A 56 -11.52 18.46 -7.81
CA GLU A 56 -10.91 17.42 -7.00
C GLU A 56 -11.40 16.02 -7.42
N LYS A 57 -12.72 15.83 -7.51
CA LYS A 57 -13.33 14.58 -7.96
C LYS A 57 -12.84 14.15 -9.33
N ARG A 58 -12.68 15.09 -10.27
CA ARG A 58 -12.14 14.80 -11.61
C ARG A 58 -10.69 14.30 -11.52
N LEU A 59 -9.84 14.98 -10.77
CA LEU A 59 -8.43 14.61 -10.61
C LEU A 59 -8.27 13.27 -9.88
N LYS A 60 -9.08 13.01 -8.86
CA LYS A 60 -9.16 11.70 -8.19
C LYS A 60 -9.58 10.59 -9.17
N LEU A 61 -10.59 10.83 -10.02
CA LEU A 61 -10.98 9.86 -11.06
C LEU A 61 -9.90 9.65 -12.13
N GLU A 62 -9.10 10.67 -12.44
CA GLU A 62 -7.95 10.53 -13.32
C GLU A 62 -6.85 9.68 -12.67
N ALA A 63 -6.58 9.85 -11.37
CA ALA A 63 -5.67 8.99 -10.62
C ALA A 63 -6.12 7.51 -10.64
N VAL A 64 -7.40 7.24 -10.37
CA VAL A 64 -7.98 5.88 -10.48
C VAL A 64 -7.74 5.26 -11.86
N ARG A 65 -7.88 6.05 -12.93
CA ARG A 65 -7.64 5.56 -14.31
C ARG A 65 -6.17 5.25 -14.54
N ARG A 66 -5.26 6.13 -14.08
CA ARG A 66 -3.80 5.89 -14.15
C ARG A 66 -3.42 4.61 -13.41
N ASP A 67 -3.94 4.41 -12.19
CA ASP A 67 -3.73 3.20 -11.39
C ASP A 67 -4.18 1.93 -12.14
N ALA A 68 -5.37 1.96 -12.74
CA ALA A 68 -5.91 0.83 -13.49
C ALA A 68 -5.11 0.54 -14.78
N GLU A 69 -4.72 1.58 -15.52
CA GLU A 69 -3.91 1.46 -16.73
C GLU A 69 -2.51 0.92 -16.42
N ALA A 70 -1.85 1.45 -15.41
CA ALA A 70 -0.55 0.96 -14.94
C ALA A 70 -0.66 -0.49 -14.46
N THR A 71 -1.65 -0.84 -13.64
CA THR A 71 -1.90 -2.21 -13.18
C THR A 71 -2.08 -3.19 -14.34
N ALA A 72 -2.82 -2.81 -15.39
CA ALA A 72 -2.98 -3.65 -16.57
C ALA A 72 -1.63 -3.92 -17.27
N GLN A 73 -0.74 -2.93 -17.30
CA GLN A 73 0.59 -3.07 -17.87
C GLN A 73 1.52 -3.91 -16.98
N LEU A 74 1.51 -3.71 -15.66
CA LEU A 74 2.28 -4.50 -14.69
C LEU A 74 1.94 -6.00 -14.83
N CYS A 75 0.65 -6.33 -14.81
CA CYS A 75 0.16 -7.70 -15.04
C CYS A 75 0.66 -8.26 -16.39
N THR A 76 0.59 -7.47 -17.45
CA THR A 76 1.03 -7.91 -18.79
C THR A 76 2.53 -8.18 -18.84
N LEU A 77 3.34 -7.34 -18.19
CA LEU A 77 4.80 -7.47 -18.18
C LEU A 77 5.25 -8.67 -17.36
N GLU A 78 4.66 -8.87 -16.18
CA GLU A 78 4.89 -10.04 -15.33
C GLU A 78 4.59 -11.33 -16.10
N CYS A 79 3.39 -11.44 -16.69
CA CYS A 79 3.02 -12.59 -17.52
C CYS A 79 3.97 -12.79 -18.71
N SER A 80 4.43 -11.69 -19.32
CA SER A 80 5.38 -11.74 -20.43
C SER A 80 6.75 -12.25 -20.00
N ARG A 81 7.22 -11.93 -18.79
CA ARG A 81 8.48 -12.45 -18.23
C ARG A 81 8.37 -13.96 -18.03
N GLU A 82 7.33 -14.42 -17.34
CA GLU A 82 7.11 -15.83 -17.07
C GLU A 82 7.00 -16.65 -18.37
N PHE A 83 6.27 -16.14 -19.36
CA PHE A 83 6.17 -16.79 -20.66
C PHE A 83 7.53 -16.85 -21.39
N ARG A 84 8.34 -15.79 -21.32
CA ARG A 84 9.68 -15.80 -21.93
C ARG A 84 10.65 -16.73 -21.21
N ALA A 85 10.45 -17.00 -19.92
CA ALA A 85 11.27 -17.94 -19.16
C ALA A 85 11.02 -19.40 -19.56
N LEU A 86 9.88 -19.71 -20.21
CA LEU A 86 9.60 -21.05 -20.72
C LEU A 86 10.52 -21.40 -21.91
N ARG A 87 11.33 -22.45 -21.73
CA ARG A 87 12.12 -23.05 -22.80
C ARG A 87 11.22 -23.84 -23.76
N ALA A 88 11.60 -23.90 -25.04
CA ALA A 88 10.84 -24.60 -26.07
C ALA A 88 10.67 -26.12 -25.83
N ASP A 89 11.49 -26.71 -24.97
CA ASP A 89 11.43 -28.12 -24.56
C ASP A 89 10.58 -28.37 -23.30
N ALA A 90 10.11 -27.33 -22.61
CA ALA A 90 9.29 -27.45 -21.40
C ALA A 90 8.08 -28.37 -21.62
N ASP A 91 7.84 -29.31 -20.70
CA ASP A 91 6.74 -30.26 -20.74
C ASP A 91 5.44 -29.67 -20.17
N GLU A 92 4.34 -30.43 -20.28
CA GLU A 92 3.04 -30.01 -19.76
C GLU A 92 3.04 -29.82 -18.24
N GLU A 93 3.92 -30.52 -17.50
CA GLU A 93 4.02 -30.38 -16.05
C GLU A 93 4.58 -29.00 -15.65
N LYS A 94 5.64 -28.53 -16.33
CA LYS A 94 6.14 -27.16 -16.16
C LYS A 94 5.09 -26.11 -16.52
N LEU A 95 4.31 -26.35 -17.57
CA LEU A 95 3.21 -25.45 -17.94
C LEU A 95 2.13 -25.43 -16.85
N ARG A 96 1.78 -26.57 -16.24
CA ARG A 96 0.81 -26.62 -15.12
C ARG A 96 1.35 -25.91 -13.87
N HIS A 97 2.61 -26.14 -13.51
CA HIS A 97 3.24 -25.45 -12.38
C HIS A 97 3.22 -23.93 -12.54
N LEU A 98 3.41 -23.42 -13.77
CA LEU A 98 3.25 -21.99 -14.06
C LEU A 98 1.83 -21.51 -13.75
N LEU A 99 0.80 -22.24 -14.21
CA LEU A 99 -0.60 -21.85 -13.96
C LEU A 99 -1.00 -21.98 -12.49
N ASP A 100 -0.42 -22.95 -11.77
CA ASP A 100 -0.65 -23.13 -10.34
C ASP A 100 -0.02 -21.98 -9.53
N ALA A 101 1.18 -21.52 -9.92
CA ALA A 101 1.85 -20.39 -9.30
C ALA A 101 1.23 -19.03 -9.68
N HIS A 102 0.57 -18.94 -10.84
CA HIS A 102 -0.04 -17.71 -11.38
C HIS A 102 -1.49 -17.98 -11.83
N PRO A 103 -2.46 -18.03 -10.89
CA PRO A 103 -3.84 -18.40 -11.19
C PRO A 103 -4.56 -17.47 -12.19
N HIS A 104 -4.06 -16.25 -12.39
CA HIS A 104 -4.54 -15.32 -13.42
C HIS A 104 -4.17 -15.77 -14.85
N MET A 105 -3.16 -16.60 -15.02
CA MET A 105 -2.87 -17.25 -16.30
C MET A 105 -3.80 -18.45 -16.46
N THR A 106 -4.87 -18.35 -17.25
CA THR A 106 -5.87 -19.43 -17.30
C THR A 106 -5.54 -20.49 -18.34
N TYR A 107 -4.77 -20.13 -19.37
CA TYR A 107 -4.40 -21.02 -20.47
C TYR A 107 -3.04 -20.62 -21.03
N VAL A 108 -2.20 -21.61 -21.32
CA VAL A 108 -0.89 -21.42 -21.96
C VAL A 108 -0.67 -22.46 -23.05
N ARG A 109 -0.06 -22.03 -24.16
CA ARG A 109 0.35 -22.83 -25.30
C ARG A 109 1.81 -22.52 -25.62
N LEU A 110 2.64 -23.55 -25.58
CA LEU A 110 4.01 -23.52 -26.07
C LEU A 110 4.07 -24.23 -27.43
N LYS A 111 4.61 -23.56 -28.44
CA LYS A 111 4.86 -24.15 -29.76
C LYS A 111 6.33 -24.05 -30.12
N ALA A 112 6.99 -25.20 -30.22
CA ALA A 112 8.39 -25.28 -30.63
C ALA A 112 8.55 -25.02 -32.14
N SER A 113 9.73 -24.61 -32.59
CA SER A 113 10.05 -24.41 -34.02
C SER A 113 9.90 -25.68 -34.86
N SER A 114 9.95 -26.86 -34.22
CA SER A 114 9.64 -28.15 -34.85
C SER A 114 8.16 -28.33 -35.20
N GLY A 115 7.29 -27.41 -34.77
CA GLY A 115 5.84 -27.48 -34.93
C GLY A 115 5.12 -28.25 -33.82
N LYS A 116 5.86 -28.86 -32.87
CA LYS A 116 5.26 -29.51 -31.70
C LYS A 116 4.61 -28.48 -30.78
N THR A 117 3.37 -28.73 -30.40
CA THR A 117 2.59 -27.88 -29.49
C THR A 117 2.34 -28.62 -28.17
N LYS A 118 2.45 -27.90 -27.06
CA LYS A 118 2.08 -28.34 -25.70
C LYS A 118 1.18 -27.28 -25.09
N GLU A 119 0.18 -27.69 -24.33
CA GLU A 119 -0.83 -26.78 -23.78
C GLU A 119 -1.18 -27.18 -22.35
N ALA A 120 -1.54 -26.20 -21.52
CA ALA A 120 -2.10 -26.44 -20.20
C ALA A 120 -3.16 -25.37 -19.87
N GLY A 121 -4.00 -25.68 -18.88
CA GLY A 121 -5.09 -24.82 -18.44
C GLY A 121 -6.34 -24.93 -19.31
N ALA A 122 -7.25 -23.98 -19.15
CA ALA A 122 -8.53 -23.95 -19.84
C ALA A 122 -8.81 -22.57 -20.43
N MET A 123 -9.21 -22.54 -21.70
CA MET A 123 -9.72 -21.31 -22.30
C MET A 123 -11.03 -20.91 -21.59
N PRO A 124 -11.25 -19.61 -21.34
CA PRO A 124 -12.51 -19.13 -20.74
C PRO A 124 -13.73 -19.59 -21.56
N LYS A 125 -14.78 -20.04 -20.87
CA LYS A 125 -16.02 -20.50 -21.52
C LYS A 125 -16.73 -19.34 -22.22
N GLY A 126 -17.03 -19.54 -23.50
CA GLY A 126 -17.61 -18.51 -24.39
C GLY A 126 -16.55 -17.86 -25.26
N ASN A 127 -16.95 -17.38 -26.44
CA ASN A 127 -16.07 -16.68 -27.39
C ASN A 127 -14.93 -17.53 -28.02
N GLY A 128 -15.10 -18.86 -28.13
CA GLY A 128 -14.06 -19.80 -28.57
C GLY A 128 -13.42 -19.49 -29.93
N ASP A 129 -14.22 -19.12 -30.94
CA ASP A 129 -13.70 -18.75 -32.25
C ASP A 129 -12.82 -17.50 -32.19
N ALA A 130 -13.17 -16.53 -31.33
CA ALA A 130 -12.37 -15.32 -31.12
C ALA A 130 -11.07 -15.63 -30.37
N TRP A 131 -11.10 -16.50 -29.36
CA TRP A 131 -9.88 -16.93 -28.67
C TRP A 131 -8.89 -17.58 -29.62
N ASN A 132 -9.37 -18.50 -30.47
CA ASN A 132 -8.52 -19.14 -31.47
C ASN A 132 -7.94 -18.13 -32.48
N ALA A 133 -8.74 -17.17 -32.94
CA ALA A 133 -8.26 -16.13 -33.85
C ALA A 133 -7.19 -15.23 -33.21
N GLN A 134 -7.40 -14.81 -31.96
CA GLN A 134 -6.45 -13.98 -31.21
C GLN A 134 -5.18 -14.74 -30.87
N LEU A 135 -5.27 -16.00 -30.41
CA LEU A 135 -4.10 -16.85 -30.15
C LEU A 135 -3.28 -17.09 -31.41
N ALA A 136 -3.94 -17.29 -32.56
CA ALA A 136 -3.24 -17.42 -33.84
C ALA A 136 -2.55 -16.12 -34.26
N GLN A 137 -3.11 -14.95 -33.94
CA GLN A 137 -2.45 -13.67 -34.17
C GLN A 137 -1.26 -13.47 -33.23
N ALA A 138 -1.44 -13.75 -31.95
CA ALA A 138 -0.38 -13.71 -30.94
C ALA A 138 0.81 -14.59 -31.35
N GLU A 139 0.53 -15.79 -31.87
CA GLU A 139 1.54 -16.72 -32.35
C GLU A 139 2.31 -16.17 -33.56
N ARG A 140 1.62 -15.55 -34.53
CA ARG A 140 2.26 -14.95 -35.72
C ARG A 140 3.20 -13.81 -35.34
N GLU A 141 2.78 -12.95 -34.41
CA GLU A 141 3.62 -11.84 -33.94
C GLU A 141 4.82 -12.35 -33.14
N ALA A 142 4.61 -13.33 -32.24
CA ALA A 142 5.66 -14.00 -31.50
C ALA A 142 6.68 -14.69 -32.41
N GLN A 143 6.23 -15.37 -33.48
CA GLN A 143 7.11 -15.96 -34.50
C GLN A 143 7.95 -14.91 -35.22
N ALA A 144 7.41 -13.70 -35.38
CA ALA A 144 8.13 -12.57 -35.96
C ALA A 144 9.02 -11.83 -34.95
N GLY A 145 9.24 -12.41 -33.76
CA GLY A 145 10.09 -11.86 -32.70
C GLY A 145 9.45 -10.73 -31.89
N ARG A 146 8.15 -10.50 -32.04
CA ARG A 146 7.43 -9.40 -31.38
C ARG A 146 6.54 -9.91 -30.25
N THR A 147 6.36 -9.08 -29.23
CA THR A 147 5.34 -9.33 -28.21
C THR A 147 3.99 -8.83 -28.72
N TYR A 148 2.95 -9.63 -28.53
CA TYR A 148 1.58 -9.28 -28.86
C TYR A 148 0.71 -9.30 -27.62
N VAL A 149 -0.10 -8.27 -27.47
CA VAL A 149 -1.13 -8.15 -26.44
C VAL A 149 -2.42 -7.77 -27.18
N SER A 150 -3.49 -8.53 -26.96
CA SER A 150 -4.79 -8.18 -27.54
C SER A 150 -5.42 -7.00 -26.81
N GLU A 151 -6.39 -6.36 -27.46
CA GLU A 151 -7.36 -5.55 -26.73
C GLU A 151 -8.06 -6.40 -25.65
N PRO A 152 -8.40 -5.82 -24.48
CA PRO A 152 -9.11 -6.52 -23.43
C PRO A 152 -10.49 -6.98 -23.89
N VAL A 153 -10.84 -8.22 -23.56
CA VAL A 153 -12.14 -8.84 -23.85
C VAL A 153 -12.84 -9.18 -22.55
N ARG A 154 -14.10 -8.78 -22.40
CA ARG A 154 -14.94 -9.18 -21.27
C ARG A 154 -15.74 -10.43 -21.59
N VAL A 155 -15.62 -11.46 -20.74
CA VAL A 155 -16.40 -12.71 -20.84
C VAL A 155 -16.87 -13.11 -19.45
N ASN A 156 -18.20 -13.24 -19.29
CA ASN A 156 -18.86 -13.59 -18.02
C ASN A 156 -18.44 -12.71 -16.83
N GLY A 157 -18.28 -11.40 -17.05
CA GLY A 157 -17.90 -10.44 -16.01
C GLY A 157 -16.39 -10.22 -15.88
N SER A 158 -15.57 -11.25 -16.10
CA SER A 158 -14.11 -11.15 -16.05
C SER A 158 -13.51 -10.47 -17.29
N ARG A 159 -12.37 -9.80 -17.09
CA ARG A 159 -11.54 -9.16 -18.10
C ARG A 159 -10.41 -10.09 -18.51
N TYR A 160 -10.18 -10.27 -19.80
CA TYR A 160 -9.10 -11.11 -20.33
C TYR A 160 -8.31 -10.42 -21.42
N ILE A 161 -7.03 -10.79 -21.56
CA ILE A 161 -6.19 -10.48 -22.72
C ILE A 161 -5.60 -11.76 -23.29
N VAL A 162 -5.23 -11.73 -24.56
CA VAL A 162 -4.38 -12.75 -25.18
C VAL A 162 -2.97 -12.19 -25.31
N LEU A 163 -2.01 -12.92 -24.75
CA LEU A 163 -0.59 -12.58 -24.76
C LEU A 163 0.18 -13.55 -25.66
N GLY A 164 1.15 -13.04 -26.41
CA GLY A 164 2.09 -13.85 -27.19
C GLY A 164 3.50 -13.29 -27.11
N VAL A 165 4.48 -14.15 -26.81
CA VAL A 165 5.90 -13.79 -26.75
C VAL A 165 6.77 -14.84 -27.46
N PRO A 166 7.95 -14.45 -27.97
CA PRO A 166 8.98 -15.41 -28.36
C PRO A 166 9.42 -16.24 -27.14
N ALA A 167 9.59 -17.55 -27.30
CA ALA A 167 10.15 -18.40 -26.24
C ALA A 167 11.66 -18.15 -26.06
N ALA A 168 12.22 -18.53 -24.91
CA ALA A 168 13.66 -18.45 -24.66
C ALA A 168 14.48 -19.15 -25.76
N GLU A 169 15.64 -18.57 -26.10
CA GLU A 169 16.62 -19.16 -27.04
C GLU A 169 16.05 -19.43 -28.46
N SER A 170 15.08 -18.60 -28.90
CA SER A 170 14.58 -18.46 -30.29
C SER A 170 14.05 -19.74 -30.96
N SER A 171 13.69 -20.77 -30.19
CA SER A 171 13.24 -22.07 -30.70
C SER A 171 11.73 -22.34 -30.51
N GLY A 172 10.90 -21.30 -30.35
CA GLY A 172 9.44 -21.43 -30.29
C GLY A 172 8.69 -20.14 -29.94
N THR A 173 7.39 -20.26 -29.70
CA THR A 173 6.50 -19.19 -29.22
C THR A 173 5.68 -19.65 -28.04
N VAL A 174 5.39 -18.74 -27.13
CA VAL A 174 4.44 -18.94 -26.03
C VAL A 174 3.27 -18.00 -26.24
N THR A 175 2.06 -18.53 -26.21
CA THR A 175 0.82 -17.76 -26.19
C THR A 175 -0.07 -18.17 -25.03
N GLY A 176 -0.91 -17.28 -24.54
CA GLY A 176 -1.79 -17.60 -23.44
C GLY A 176 -2.93 -16.60 -23.26
N ILE A 177 -3.88 -16.98 -22.43
CA ILE A 177 -5.02 -16.15 -22.04
C ILE A 177 -4.83 -15.77 -20.58
N ILE A 178 -4.78 -14.46 -20.33
CA ILE A 178 -4.53 -13.89 -19.00
C ILE A 178 -5.81 -13.21 -18.53
N ARG A 179 -6.28 -13.57 -17.34
CA ARG A 179 -7.36 -12.89 -16.62
C ARG A 179 -6.76 -11.64 -15.95
N GLN A 180 -7.35 -10.48 -16.20
CA GLN A 180 -6.92 -9.19 -15.65
C GLN A 180 -7.98 -8.60 -14.71
N ASP A 181 -8.63 -9.43 -13.90
CA ASP A 181 -9.67 -8.96 -12.97
C ASP A 181 -9.09 -8.03 -11.89
N ILE A 182 -7.77 -8.12 -11.62
CA ILE A 182 -7.03 -7.17 -10.78
C ILE A 182 -7.22 -5.70 -11.22
N VAL A 183 -7.40 -5.44 -12.53
CA VAL A 183 -7.63 -4.07 -13.04
C VAL A 183 -8.97 -3.53 -12.57
N ASP A 184 -10.02 -4.36 -12.66
CA ASP A 184 -11.37 -3.98 -12.21
C ASP A 184 -11.41 -3.87 -10.67
N GLU A 185 -10.65 -4.72 -9.99
CA GLU A 185 -10.49 -4.67 -8.54
C GLU A 185 -9.80 -3.38 -8.07
N VAL A 186 -8.67 -3.03 -8.67
CA VAL A 186 -7.95 -1.77 -8.39
C VAL A 186 -8.84 -0.57 -8.68
N GLU A 187 -9.54 -0.53 -9.82
CA GLU A 187 -10.45 0.58 -10.14
C GLU A 187 -11.54 0.75 -9.06
N ARG A 188 -12.17 -0.36 -8.64
CA ARG A 188 -13.22 -0.35 -7.62
C ARG A 188 -12.67 0.10 -6.27
N ARG A 189 -11.50 -0.40 -5.86
CA ARG A 189 -10.89 -0.09 -4.57
C ARG A 189 -10.33 1.31 -4.50
N GLN A 190 -9.63 1.78 -5.53
CA GLN A 190 -9.11 3.15 -5.57
C GLN A 190 -10.22 4.21 -5.53
N ARG A 191 -11.43 3.91 -6.04
CA ARG A 191 -12.60 4.78 -5.83
C ARG A 191 -12.99 4.91 -4.36
N LEU A 192 -12.78 3.87 -3.57
CA LEU A 192 -12.97 3.91 -2.13
C LEU A 192 -11.78 4.61 -1.46
N HIS A 193 -10.54 4.23 -1.81
CA HIS A 193 -9.30 4.79 -1.23
C HIS A 193 -9.20 6.29 -1.38
N LEU A 194 -9.58 6.80 -2.55
CA LEU A 194 -9.55 8.23 -2.87
C LEU A 194 -10.86 8.94 -2.53
N ARG A 195 -11.76 8.31 -1.75
CA ARG A 195 -12.97 8.95 -1.20
C ARG A 195 -13.88 9.51 -2.30
N LEU A 196 -14.00 8.81 -3.42
CA LEU A 196 -14.87 9.21 -4.55
C LEU A 196 -16.34 8.81 -4.35
N VAL A 197 -16.62 7.99 -3.35
CA VAL A 197 -17.95 7.53 -2.94
C VAL A 197 -18.13 7.74 -1.42
N PRO A 198 -19.38 7.91 -0.93
CA PRO A 198 -19.67 8.00 0.51
C PRO A 198 -19.09 6.80 1.24
N TYR A 199 -18.42 7.03 2.37
CA TYR A 199 -17.71 5.96 3.05
C TYR A 199 -17.52 6.20 4.56
N PRO A 200 -18.00 5.27 5.41
CA PRO A 200 -18.71 4.03 5.14
C PRO A 200 -20.17 4.28 4.72
N ALA A 201 -20.84 3.26 4.17
CA ALA A 201 -22.25 3.36 3.80
C ALA A 201 -23.15 3.27 5.04
N GLU A 202 -23.87 4.35 5.35
CA GLU A 202 -24.80 4.42 6.49
C GLU A 202 -25.91 3.36 6.40
N GLY A 203 -26.16 2.66 7.51
CA GLY A 203 -27.36 1.81 7.69
C GLY A 203 -27.22 0.29 7.52
N ARG A 204 -26.02 -0.28 7.24
CA ARG A 204 -25.86 -1.76 7.15
C ARG A 204 -25.24 -2.46 8.36
N TYR A 205 -24.57 -1.75 9.28
CA TYR A 205 -23.82 -2.37 10.40
C TYR A 205 -23.93 -1.70 11.77
N LYS A 206 -24.97 -0.89 12.05
CA LYS A 206 -25.04 -0.08 13.28
C LYS A 206 -23.78 0.80 13.48
N ILE A 207 -23.40 1.55 12.44
CA ILE A 207 -22.30 2.51 12.44
C ILE A 207 -22.91 3.88 12.14
N GLU A 208 -22.59 4.89 12.96
CA GLU A 208 -23.01 6.28 12.80
C GLU A 208 -21.82 7.12 12.33
N SER A 209 -22.09 8.04 11.40
CA SER A 209 -21.17 9.11 11.03
C SER A 209 -21.44 10.28 11.96
N ALA A 210 -20.45 10.76 12.70
CA ALA A 210 -20.59 11.95 13.55
C ALA A 210 -19.54 13.00 13.22
N LYS A 211 -19.83 14.25 13.60
CA LYS A 211 -18.83 15.32 13.53
C LYS A 211 -17.54 14.90 14.27
N PRO A 212 -16.35 15.33 13.81
CA PRO A 212 -15.09 14.95 14.43
C PRO A 212 -15.10 15.33 15.93
N ASN A 213 -14.70 14.38 16.79
CA ASN A 213 -14.69 14.54 18.25
C ASN A 213 -16.07 14.86 18.87
N SER A 214 -17.15 14.43 18.21
CA SER A 214 -18.52 14.58 18.66
C SER A 214 -19.30 13.29 18.41
N THR A 215 -20.46 13.18 19.03
CA THR A 215 -21.51 12.18 18.75
C THR A 215 -22.69 12.81 17.98
N GLU A 216 -22.56 14.08 17.57
CA GLU A 216 -23.57 14.73 16.73
C GLU A 216 -23.56 14.12 15.32
N ASP A 217 -24.65 13.43 15.00
CA ASP A 217 -24.89 12.80 13.70
C ASP A 217 -24.68 13.73 12.51
N ILE A 218 -24.01 13.21 11.49
CA ILE A 218 -24.00 13.77 10.14
C ILE A 218 -24.39 12.67 9.15
N THR A 219 -25.00 13.05 8.03
CA THR A 219 -25.26 12.10 6.94
C THR A 219 -24.21 12.28 5.87
N VAL A 220 -23.36 11.28 5.66
CA VAL A 220 -22.38 11.24 4.56
C VAL A 220 -23.10 10.85 3.28
N ARG A 221 -23.35 11.83 2.40
CA ARG A 221 -24.10 11.65 1.14
C ARG A 221 -23.20 11.63 -0.09
N THR A 222 -22.02 12.23 0.00
CA THR A 222 -21.00 12.23 -1.05
C THR A 222 -19.63 11.83 -0.49
N GLY A 223 -18.68 11.56 -1.38
CA GLY A 223 -17.30 11.26 -0.96
C GLY A 223 -16.59 12.45 -0.32
N GLU A 224 -17.03 13.67 -0.61
CA GLU A 224 -16.52 14.90 0.01
C GLU A 224 -16.97 15.05 1.48
N ASP A 225 -18.11 14.49 1.86
CA ASP A 225 -18.62 14.55 3.24
C ASP A 225 -17.73 13.74 4.23
N ASN A 226 -16.95 12.78 3.72
CA ASN A 226 -16.06 11.92 4.50
C ASN A 226 -15.00 12.69 5.28
N GLY A 227 -14.44 13.77 4.71
CA GLY A 227 -13.43 14.61 5.36
C GLY A 227 -13.95 15.39 6.57
N SER A 228 -15.25 15.32 6.83
CA SER A 228 -15.93 15.94 7.97
C SER A 228 -16.58 14.92 8.90
N ALA A 229 -16.28 13.62 8.75
CA ALA A 229 -16.94 12.52 9.45
C ALA A 229 -15.95 11.67 10.26
N SER A 230 -16.33 11.31 11.48
CA SER A 230 -15.74 10.18 12.22
C SER A 230 -16.76 9.05 12.34
N HIS A 231 -16.29 7.81 12.41
CA HIS A 231 -17.16 6.62 12.43
C HIS A 231 -16.96 5.85 13.72
N TYR A 232 -18.05 5.48 14.40
CA TYR A 232 -18.04 4.64 15.60
C TYR A 232 -19.19 3.63 15.62
N HIS A 233 -19.04 2.58 16.43
CA HIS A 233 -20.11 1.61 16.67
C HIS A 233 -21.23 2.22 17.51
N ILE A 234 -22.45 2.24 16.99
CA ILE A 234 -23.60 2.95 17.56
C ILE A 234 -23.91 2.53 19.01
N ASN A 235 -23.68 1.27 19.39
CA ASN A 235 -24.03 0.69 20.68
C ASN A 235 -22.83 0.19 21.50
N GLU A 236 -21.64 0.76 21.30
CA GLU A 236 -20.42 0.36 22.03
C GLU A 236 -19.65 1.53 22.64
N ALA A 237 -19.17 1.34 23.86
CA ALA A 237 -18.30 2.30 24.55
C ALA A 237 -17.02 1.64 25.08
N VAL A 238 -15.91 2.35 24.96
CA VAL A 238 -14.60 1.97 25.51
C VAL A 238 -14.42 2.67 26.85
N VAL A 239 -14.14 1.92 27.91
CA VAL A 239 -14.05 2.43 29.28
C VAL A 239 -12.73 2.02 29.91
N ARG A 240 -11.96 2.98 30.39
CA ARG A 240 -10.83 2.73 31.29
C ARG A 240 -11.22 3.09 32.72
N PHE A 241 -11.34 2.10 33.58
CA PHE A 241 -11.62 2.33 35.00
C PHE A 241 -10.36 2.80 35.74
N ARG A 242 -10.56 3.54 36.84
CA ARG A 242 -9.44 3.96 37.73
C ARG A 242 -8.87 2.78 38.50
N GLN A 243 -9.74 1.82 38.82
CA GLN A 243 -9.40 0.54 39.43
C GLN A 243 -10.10 -0.53 38.63
N GLU A 244 -9.43 -1.66 38.44
CA GLU A 244 -9.98 -2.77 37.69
C GLU A 244 -11.29 -3.26 38.31
N PRO A 245 -12.40 -3.28 37.57
CA PRO A 245 -13.68 -3.72 38.10
C PRO A 245 -13.64 -5.23 38.39
N THR A 246 -14.28 -5.64 39.48
CA THR A 246 -14.46 -7.05 39.82
C THR A 246 -15.48 -7.71 38.89
N ASP A 247 -15.45 -9.05 38.79
CA ASP A 247 -16.46 -9.80 38.01
C ASP A 247 -17.91 -9.50 38.43
N ALA A 248 -18.13 -9.19 39.71
CA ALA A 248 -19.44 -8.80 40.22
C ALA A 248 -19.88 -7.43 39.71
N GLU A 249 -18.96 -6.47 39.67
CA GLU A 249 -19.18 -5.13 39.12
C GLU A 249 -19.40 -5.19 37.61
N ILE A 250 -18.60 -5.96 36.87
CA ILE A 250 -18.82 -6.21 35.44
C ILE A 250 -20.21 -6.80 35.19
N LYS A 251 -20.64 -7.80 35.96
CA LYS A 251 -22.01 -8.35 35.83
C LYS A 251 -23.09 -7.32 36.15
N ALA A 252 -22.87 -6.44 37.12
CA ALA A 252 -23.80 -5.37 37.45
C ALA A 252 -23.90 -4.35 36.31
N ILE A 253 -22.76 -3.93 35.75
CA ILE A 253 -22.69 -3.07 34.57
C ILE A 253 -23.45 -3.69 33.41
N MET A 254 -23.13 -4.95 33.06
CA MET A 254 -23.77 -5.67 31.96
C MET A 254 -25.28 -5.79 32.14
N LYS A 255 -25.76 -5.88 33.38
CA LYS A 255 -27.20 -5.87 33.65
C LYS A 255 -27.81 -4.48 33.48
N ASP A 256 -27.14 -3.45 34.00
CA ASP A 256 -27.61 -2.06 33.96
C ASP A 256 -27.73 -1.52 32.53
N ILE A 257 -26.77 -1.86 31.68
CA ILE A 257 -26.70 -1.39 30.29
C ILE A 257 -27.43 -2.31 29.32
N ASP A 258 -28.12 -3.37 29.79
CA ASP A 258 -28.68 -4.43 28.92
C ASP A 258 -27.62 -4.97 27.93
N GLY A 259 -26.49 -5.36 28.50
CA GLY A 259 -25.24 -5.63 27.80
C GLY A 259 -25.29 -6.91 26.97
N ALA A 260 -24.87 -6.79 25.72
CA ALA A 260 -24.69 -7.89 24.78
C ALA A 260 -23.36 -8.62 24.98
N SER A 261 -22.27 -7.85 25.13
CA SER A 261 -20.94 -8.41 25.42
C SER A 261 -20.07 -7.40 26.15
N VAL A 262 -19.06 -7.91 26.85
CA VAL A 262 -17.95 -7.12 27.40
C VAL A 262 -16.65 -7.82 27.07
N ARG A 263 -15.67 -7.07 26.58
CA ARG A 263 -14.32 -7.57 26.30
C ARG A 263 -13.33 -6.75 27.10
N LYS A 264 -12.47 -7.41 27.87
CA LYS A 264 -11.32 -6.78 28.53
C LYS A 264 -10.13 -6.78 27.60
N LEU A 265 -9.50 -5.63 27.51
CA LEU A 265 -8.64 -5.23 26.41
C LEU A 265 -7.48 -4.39 26.98
N GLY A 266 -6.40 -5.08 27.39
CA GLY A 266 -5.33 -4.50 28.19
C GLY A 266 -5.85 -3.92 29.52
N TYR A 267 -5.82 -2.59 29.64
CA TYR A 267 -6.31 -1.84 30.81
C TYR A 267 -7.71 -1.21 30.61
N ALA A 268 -8.36 -1.44 29.46
CA ALA A 268 -9.67 -0.92 29.12
C ALA A 268 -10.69 -2.06 28.90
N HIS A 269 -11.97 -1.70 28.88
CA HIS A 269 -13.08 -2.60 28.60
C HIS A 269 -13.94 -2.03 27.50
N VAL A 270 -14.35 -2.86 26.54
CA VAL A 270 -15.35 -2.50 25.53
C VAL A 270 -16.65 -3.14 25.92
N PHE A 271 -17.67 -2.31 26.14
CA PHE A 271 -19.02 -2.74 26.48
C PHE A 271 -19.94 -2.53 25.29
N THR A 272 -20.68 -3.57 24.90
CA THR A 272 -21.70 -3.53 23.86
C THR A 272 -23.07 -3.64 24.51
N SER A 273 -24.01 -2.75 24.19
CA SER A 273 -25.40 -2.82 24.66
C SER A 273 -26.36 -3.33 23.59
N HIS A 274 -27.45 -4.00 24.00
CA HIS A 274 -28.57 -4.31 23.12
C HIS A 274 -29.51 -3.12 22.89
N SER A 275 -29.56 -2.16 23.82
CA SER A 275 -30.61 -1.13 23.87
C SER A 275 -30.14 0.29 24.17
N MET A 276 -28.91 0.50 24.64
CA MET A 276 -28.31 1.82 24.83
C MET A 276 -27.41 2.20 23.66
N GLU A 277 -27.54 3.44 23.21
CA GLU A 277 -26.61 4.04 22.25
C GLU A 277 -25.35 4.57 22.94
N THR A 278 -24.32 4.87 22.14
CA THR A 278 -22.98 5.24 22.63
C THR A 278 -23.01 6.46 23.55
N GLU A 279 -23.84 7.46 23.25
CA GLU A 279 -24.03 8.62 24.14
C GLU A 279 -24.57 8.22 25.51
N GLU A 280 -25.56 7.32 25.54
CA GLU A 280 -26.18 6.83 26.76
C GLU A 280 -25.21 5.98 27.58
N LEU A 281 -24.40 5.14 26.91
CA LEU A 281 -23.32 4.38 27.52
C LEU A 281 -22.26 5.30 28.12
N ILE A 282 -21.81 6.32 27.38
CA ILE A 282 -20.84 7.31 27.85
C ILE A 282 -21.40 8.02 29.10
N ALA A 283 -22.66 8.45 29.07
CA ALA A 283 -23.32 9.09 30.21
C ALA A 283 -23.38 8.15 31.42
N TYR A 284 -23.82 6.90 31.22
CA TYR A 284 -23.88 5.88 32.26
C TYR A 284 -22.53 5.70 32.98
N PHE A 285 -21.45 5.52 32.22
CA PHE A 285 -20.12 5.29 32.79
C PHE A 285 -19.57 6.54 33.49
N ARG A 286 -19.76 7.74 32.91
CA ARG A 286 -19.32 9.00 33.54
C ARG A 286 -20.01 9.22 34.88
N GLU A 287 -21.32 9.01 34.94
CA GLU A 287 -22.12 9.28 36.13
C GLU A 287 -21.92 8.26 37.24
N ARG A 288 -21.81 6.97 36.91
CA ARG A 288 -21.84 5.89 37.92
C ARG A 288 -20.47 5.34 38.30
N TRP A 289 -19.48 5.44 37.41
CA TRP A 289 -18.21 4.72 37.57
C TRP A 289 -16.98 5.63 37.65
N ASN A 290 -17.13 6.94 37.37
CA ASN A 290 -16.02 7.92 37.37
C ASN A 290 -14.72 7.36 36.74
N PRO A 291 -14.78 6.87 35.48
CA PRO A 291 -13.64 6.26 34.82
C PRO A 291 -12.50 7.26 34.61
N VAL A 292 -11.31 6.76 34.26
CA VAL A 292 -10.23 7.60 33.75
C VAL A 292 -10.68 8.28 32.46
N TYR A 293 -11.29 7.50 31.55
CA TYR A 293 -12.01 8.00 30.38
C TYR A 293 -13.10 7.01 29.96
N VAL A 294 -14.07 7.52 29.20
CA VAL A 294 -15.01 6.73 28.41
C VAL A 294 -15.25 7.46 27.08
N GLU A 295 -15.13 6.71 25.99
CA GLU A 295 -15.16 7.22 24.61
C GLU A 295 -15.89 6.27 23.66
N PRO A 296 -16.38 6.76 22.49
CA PRO A 296 -16.93 5.91 21.46
C PRO A 296 -15.93 4.85 20.98
N HIS A 297 -16.43 3.68 20.60
CA HIS A 297 -15.59 2.69 19.93
C HIS A 297 -15.43 3.04 18.44
N TYR A 298 -14.46 3.92 18.15
CA TYR A 298 -14.20 4.40 16.80
C TYR A 298 -13.66 3.30 15.87
N LEU A 299 -13.97 3.46 14.57
CA LEU A 299 -13.48 2.63 13.48
C LEU A 299 -12.29 3.32 12.79
N TYR A 300 -11.25 2.54 12.55
CA TYR A 300 -10.10 2.90 11.73
C TYR A 300 -10.24 2.22 10.39
N LEU A 301 -9.96 2.97 9.35
CA LEU A 301 -10.12 2.48 8.00
C LEU A 301 -8.70 2.52 7.42
N ALA A 302 -8.24 1.43 6.76
CA ALA A 302 -7.27 1.66 5.69
C ALA A 302 -7.86 2.79 4.86
N ASN A 303 -7.06 3.76 4.43
CA ASN A 303 -7.60 4.92 3.72
C ASN A 303 -8.39 4.42 2.48
N GLY A 304 -9.72 4.24 2.69
CA GLY A 304 -10.83 3.74 1.88
C GLY A 304 -11.06 2.23 1.62
N LEU A 305 -11.38 1.38 2.61
CA LEU A 305 -11.85 -0.01 2.33
C LEU A 305 -13.10 -0.48 3.12
N TRP A 306 -14.20 -0.83 2.40
CA TRP A 306 -15.26 -1.78 2.83
C TRP A 306 -16.03 -2.28 1.60
N GLY A 307 -16.14 -3.60 1.41
CA GLY A 307 -17.13 -4.21 0.50
C GLY A 307 -16.74 -5.49 -0.25
N GLN A 308 -16.66 -6.64 0.44
CA GLN A 308 -17.27 -7.93 0.08
C GLN A 308 -16.81 -9.02 1.07
N ALA A 309 -17.73 -9.50 1.91
CA ALA A 309 -17.62 -10.80 2.55
C ALA A 309 -18.56 -11.79 1.82
N SER A 310 -18.11 -13.05 1.76
CA SER A 310 -18.75 -14.27 1.24
C SER A 310 -18.68 -14.51 -0.27
N GLU A 311 -17.81 -15.43 -0.68
CA GLU A 311 -18.18 -16.72 -1.32
C GLU A 311 -16.90 -17.53 -1.60
N ALA A 312 -16.45 -18.37 -0.66
CA ALA A 312 -15.70 -19.61 -0.91
C ALA A 312 -15.40 -20.37 0.41
N ASP A 313 -16.38 -21.09 0.95
CA ASP A 313 -16.14 -22.21 1.86
C ASP A 313 -16.50 -23.49 1.11
N ASP A 314 -15.50 -24.32 0.76
CA ASP A 314 -15.57 -25.78 0.76
C ASP A 314 -14.30 -26.39 0.13
N ALA A 315 -13.30 -26.73 0.96
CA ALA A 315 -12.51 -27.97 0.78
C ALA A 315 -11.61 -28.19 2.01
N LYS A 316 -11.95 -29.22 2.80
CA LYS A 316 -11.23 -29.64 3.99
C LYS A 316 -9.84 -30.23 3.68
N SER A 317 -8.90 -29.87 4.55
CA SER A 317 -7.54 -30.35 4.69
C SER A 317 -7.42 -31.84 5.04
N GLY A 318 -6.40 -32.49 4.47
CA GLY A 318 -5.76 -33.70 5.00
C GLY A 318 -4.25 -33.44 5.18
N THR A 319 -3.77 -33.71 6.38
CA THR A 319 -2.40 -33.78 6.93
C THR A 319 -1.38 -34.49 6.02
N GLU A 320 -0.05 -34.31 6.05
CA GLU A 320 0.90 -34.22 7.18
C GLU A 320 2.32 -33.88 6.67
N ALA A 321 3.21 -33.46 7.58
CA ALA A 321 4.52 -32.85 7.34
C ALA A 321 5.74 -33.80 7.18
N SER A 322 6.83 -33.25 6.61
CA SER A 322 8.28 -33.60 6.67
C SER A 322 8.90 -33.51 5.26
N ASP A 323 10.08 -32.99 4.97
CA ASP A 323 11.31 -32.81 5.73
C ASP A 323 12.19 -31.74 5.04
N ARG A 324 12.85 -30.88 5.84
CA ARG A 324 13.79 -29.83 5.38
C ARG A 324 15.20 -30.39 5.25
N LYS A 325 15.88 -30.18 4.11
CA LYS A 325 17.36 -30.03 4.07
C LYS A 325 17.85 -29.11 2.93
N GLY A 326 18.39 -27.96 3.35
CA GLY A 326 19.70 -27.46 2.90
C GLY A 326 19.76 -26.58 1.65
N PHE A 327 19.83 -25.27 1.86
CA PHE A 327 20.54 -24.37 0.94
C PHE A 327 21.48 -23.45 1.74
N LYS A 328 22.78 -23.58 1.44
CA LYS A 328 23.84 -22.71 1.95
C LYS A 328 23.91 -21.47 1.08
N ALA A 329 23.92 -20.33 1.75
CA ALA A 329 24.22 -19.02 1.20
C ALA A 329 25.61 -18.99 0.54
N ARG A 330 25.72 -18.20 -0.53
CA ARG A 330 26.98 -17.56 -0.92
C ARG A 330 26.65 -16.15 -1.38
N ALA A 331 26.80 -15.20 -0.46
CA ALA A 331 26.91 -13.79 -0.77
C ALA A 331 28.25 -13.56 -1.49
N GLU A 332 28.21 -12.96 -2.66
CA GLU A 332 29.40 -12.37 -3.28
C GLU A 332 29.27 -10.85 -3.16
N SER A 333 30.10 -10.30 -2.29
CA SER A 333 30.33 -8.88 -2.07
C SER A 333 31.08 -8.30 -3.27
N GLY A 334 30.37 -7.61 -4.15
CA GLY A 334 30.96 -6.61 -5.04
C GLY A 334 31.17 -5.31 -4.26
N ALA A 335 32.42 -4.86 -4.17
CA ALA A 335 32.76 -3.54 -3.65
C ALA A 335 32.39 -2.51 -4.72
N ASP A 336 31.25 -1.84 -4.56
CA ASP A 336 30.83 -0.77 -5.45
C ASP A 336 31.60 0.52 -5.14
N THR A 337 32.10 1.14 -6.20
CA THR A 337 32.77 2.44 -6.17
C THR A 337 31.83 3.52 -5.64
N ALA A 338 32.26 4.25 -4.61
CA ALA A 338 31.50 5.35 -4.04
C ALA A 338 31.16 6.40 -5.12
N GLY A 339 29.87 6.49 -5.49
CA GLY A 339 29.33 7.60 -6.29
C GLY A 339 28.42 7.25 -7.45
N GLU A 340 28.32 5.99 -7.91
CA GLU A 340 27.38 5.62 -8.98
C GLU A 340 26.01 5.20 -8.41
N PRO A 341 24.88 5.71 -8.96
CA PRO A 341 23.54 5.27 -8.57
C PRO A 341 23.34 3.77 -8.80
N ILE A 342 22.78 3.08 -7.82
CA ILE A 342 22.43 1.66 -7.95
C ILE A 342 21.04 1.56 -8.56
N VAL A 343 20.98 1.24 -9.84
CA VAL A 343 19.73 0.99 -10.56
C VAL A 343 19.40 -0.51 -10.47
N PRO A 344 18.27 -0.91 -9.85
CA PRO A 344 17.87 -2.29 -9.76
C PRO A 344 17.53 -2.93 -11.11
N ASN A 345 17.71 -4.24 -11.20
CA ASN A 345 17.41 -5.04 -12.39
C ASN A 345 15.96 -5.59 -12.42
N ASP A 346 15.15 -5.22 -11.43
CA ASP A 346 13.78 -5.68 -11.24
C ASP A 346 12.89 -5.27 -12.41
N LEU A 347 12.00 -6.18 -12.81
CA LEU A 347 11.31 -6.13 -14.10
C LEU A 347 10.52 -4.83 -14.30
N LEU A 348 9.86 -4.37 -13.24
CA LEU A 348 8.92 -3.25 -13.27
C LEU A 348 9.57 -1.94 -12.82
N TYR A 349 10.82 -1.97 -12.36
CA TYR A 349 11.50 -0.80 -11.76
C TYR A 349 11.62 0.36 -12.74
N ASN A 350 12.37 0.20 -13.83
CA ASN A 350 12.72 1.30 -14.74
C ASN A 350 11.50 1.97 -15.40
N ALA A 351 10.41 1.23 -15.57
CA ALA A 351 9.23 1.70 -16.27
C ALA A 351 8.16 2.28 -15.33
N TYR A 352 8.10 1.84 -14.07
CA TYR A 352 6.98 2.17 -13.18
C TYR A 352 7.37 2.67 -11.79
N GLN A 353 8.61 2.49 -11.34
CA GLN A 353 9.04 2.93 -10.01
C GLN A 353 9.80 4.26 -10.04
N TRP A 354 9.14 5.29 -10.56
CA TRP A 354 9.64 6.67 -10.57
C TRP A 354 9.92 7.21 -9.14
N ASN A 355 9.21 6.65 -8.16
CA ASN A 355 9.21 7.03 -6.76
C ASN A 355 10.59 6.88 -6.10
N LEU A 356 11.32 5.80 -6.39
CA LEU A 356 12.61 5.53 -5.74
C LEU A 356 13.72 6.50 -6.21
N PRO A 357 13.89 6.77 -7.51
CA PRO A 357 14.76 7.84 -8.00
C PRO A 357 14.37 9.23 -7.47
N ALA A 358 13.08 9.55 -7.41
CA ALA A 358 12.60 10.88 -7.00
C ALA A 358 13.02 11.26 -5.57
N ILE A 359 13.16 10.28 -4.67
CA ILE A 359 13.63 10.48 -3.29
C ILE A 359 15.11 10.12 -3.10
N GLU A 360 15.89 10.10 -4.19
CA GLU A 360 17.34 9.85 -4.19
C GLU A 360 17.76 8.48 -3.62
N THR A 361 16.88 7.48 -3.72
CA THR A 361 17.10 6.13 -3.17
C THR A 361 18.29 5.43 -3.82
N GLU A 362 18.43 5.51 -5.15
CA GLU A 362 19.49 4.83 -5.90
C GLU A 362 20.90 5.25 -5.44
N ARG A 363 21.05 6.52 -5.07
CA ARG A 363 22.28 7.05 -4.50
C ARG A 363 22.40 6.70 -3.02
N GLY A 364 21.30 6.78 -2.27
CA GLY A 364 21.25 6.39 -0.86
C GLY A 364 21.68 4.93 -0.61
N TRP A 365 21.37 4.01 -1.52
CA TRP A 365 21.80 2.61 -1.42
C TRP A 365 23.32 2.39 -1.52
N ALA A 366 24.09 3.39 -1.98
CA ALA A 366 25.54 3.35 -1.89
C ALA A 366 26.04 3.54 -0.44
N LEU A 367 25.24 4.18 0.43
CA LEU A 367 25.55 4.36 1.85
C LEU A 367 25.00 3.21 2.70
N SER A 368 23.72 2.87 2.50
CA SER A 368 23.08 1.78 3.25
C SER A 368 21.96 1.15 2.45
N ARG A 369 21.90 -0.18 2.49
CA ARG A 369 20.83 -1.00 1.91
C ARG A 369 19.91 -1.58 2.99
N GLY A 370 20.02 -1.07 4.22
CA GLY A 370 19.32 -1.57 5.40
C GLY A 370 20.10 -2.66 6.14
N SER A 371 19.52 -3.15 7.24
CA SER A 371 20.02 -4.26 8.05
C SER A 371 18.91 -5.29 8.29
N ASP A 372 19.29 -6.57 8.37
CA ASP A 372 18.37 -7.66 8.74
C ASP A 372 17.91 -7.56 10.21
N ASP A 373 18.62 -6.75 11.01
CA ASP A 373 18.27 -6.47 12.40
C ASP A 373 17.12 -5.47 12.54
N ILE A 374 16.85 -4.66 11.51
CA ILE A 374 15.77 -3.66 11.55
C ILE A 374 14.44 -4.31 11.17
N VAL A 375 13.47 -4.21 12.08
CA VAL A 375 12.11 -4.72 11.88
C VAL A 375 11.14 -3.56 11.68
N ILE A 376 10.43 -3.56 10.55
CA ILE A 376 9.40 -2.57 10.23
C ILE A 376 8.04 -3.26 10.29
N ALA A 377 7.24 -2.89 11.29
CA ALA A 377 5.87 -3.40 11.42
C ALA A 377 4.92 -2.66 10.49
N VAL A 378 4.07 -3.42 9.81
CA VAL A 378 3.02 -2.92 8.91
C VAL A 378 1.69 -3.26 9.55
N LEU A 379 1.05 -2.25 10.15
CA LEU A 379 -0.28 -2.37 10.75
C LEU A 379 -1.32 -2.10 9.67
N ASP A 380 -1.89 -3.16 9.10
CA ASP A 380 -2.68 -3.08 7.87
C ASP A 380 -3.66 -4.26 7.70
N THR A 381 -4.07 -4.59 6.47
CA THR A 381 -4.95 -5.70 6.09
C THR A 381 -4.28 -7.08 6.12
N GLY A 382 -3.04 -7.19 6.59
CA GLY A 382 -2.21 -8.39 6.48
C GLY A 382 -1.24 -8.30 5.30
N ILE A 383 -0.43 -9.33 5.10
CA ILE A 383 0.54 -9.41 3.99
C ILE A 383 0.45 -10.79 3.36
N GLN A 384 0.54 -10.88 2.03
CA GLN A 384 0.72 -12.16 1.36
C GLN A 384 2.07 -12.77 1.78
N LEU A 385 2.07 -13.72 2.71
CA LEU A 385 3.29 -14.17 3.41
C LEU A 385 4.25 -14.96 2.51
N ASP A 386 3.73 -15.56 1.45
CA ASP A 386 4.48 -16.37 0.49
C ASP A 386 4.70 -15.68 -0.86
N HIS A 387 4.37 -14.38 -0.98
CA HIS A 387 4.59 -13.63 -2.22
C HIS A 387 6.06 -13.73 -2.65
N PRO A 388 6.36 -14.09 -3.92
CA PRO A 388 7.72 -14.38 -4.37
C PRO A 388 8.69 -13.23 -4.11
N ASP A 389 8.21 -12.00 -4.30
CA ASP A 389 9.00 -10.78 -4.09
C ASP A 389 9.16 -10.34 -2.63
N LEU A 390 8.39 -10.91 -1.69
CA LEU A 390 8.51 -10.65 -0.24
C LEU A 390 9.16 -11.80 0.53
N LYS A 391 9.43 -12.91 -0.16
CA LYS A 391 9.94 -14.13 0.45
C LYS A 391 11.29 -13.89 1.14
N GLY A 392 11.38 -14.29 2.41
CA GLY A 392 12.59 -14.09 3.22
C GLY A 392 12.68 -12.70 3.87
N ARG A 393 11.68 -11.84 3.69
CA ARG A 393 11.56 -10.53 4.34
C ARG A 393 10.62 -10.53 5.53
N ILE A 394 9.70 -11.49 5.57
CA ILE A 394 8.66 -11.57 6.60
C ILE A 394 9.26 -12.00 7.96
N ALA A 395 9.06 -11.18 8.98
CA ALA A 395 9.28 -11.49 10.39
C ALA A 395 8.05 -12.15 11.01
N GLU A 396 8.13 -12.51 12.29
CA GLU A 396 6.95 -12.93 13.05
C GLU A 396 5.88 -11.83 13.02
N GLY A 397 4.61 -12.23 12.89
CA GLY A 397 3.48 -11.31 12.81
C GLY A 397 2.23 -11.88 13.47
N VAL A 398 1.18 -11.08 13.53
CA VAL A 398 -0.05 -11.40 14.27
C VAL A 398 -1.31 -10.95 13.54
N ASN A 399 -2.37 -11.74 13.66
CA ASN A 399 -3.72 -11.38 13.24
C ASN A 399 -4.55 -11.00 14.47
N LEU A 400 -5.01 -9.74 14.53
CA LEU A 400 -5.79 -9.19 15.65
C LEU A 400 -7.28 -8.99 15.30
N VAL A 401 -7.70 -9.40 14.11
CA VAL A 401 -9.09 -9.27 13.62
C VAL A 401 -9.72 -10.61 13.26
N GLY A 402 -9.02 -11.72 13.50
CA GLY A 402 -9.50 -13.07 13.24
C GLY A 402 -8.56 -14.13 13.82
N GLU A 403 -8.85 -15.39 13.51
CA GLU A 403 -7.96 -16.52 13.84
C GLU A 403 -6.98 -16.80 12.70
N GLY A 404 -5.81 -17.35 13.02
CA GLY A 404 -4.82 -17.80 12.04
C GLY A 404 -3.73 -16.77 11.71
N ASP A 405 -3.04 -17.02 10.61
CA ASP A 405 -1.92 -16.20 10.15
C ASP A 405 -2.39 -14.82 9.64
N PRO A 406 -1.54 -13.77 9.67
CA PRO A 406 -1.87 -12.43 9.20
C PRO A 406 -1.83 -12.30 7.66
N GLU A 407 -2.47 -13.25 6.97
CA GLU A 407 -2.58 -13.31 5.52
C GLU A 407 -3.45 -12.15 4.99
N ASP A 408 -3.07 -11.58 3.85
CA ASP A 408 -3.80 -10.48 3.23
C ASP A 408 -4.95 -10.99 2.35
N ASP A 409 -6.17 -10.77 2.83
CA ASP A 409 -7.41 -11.05 2.12
C ASP A 409 -7.95 -9.81 1.39
N VAL A 410 -7.26 -8.67 1.51
CA VAL A 410 -7.59 -7.45 0.83
C VAL A 410 -6.53 -7.19 -0.24
N GLY A 411 -5.34 -6.72 0.12
CA GLY A 411 -4.25 -6.43 -0.82
C GLY A 411 -3.50 -5.14 -0.53
N HIS A 412 -4.06 -4.29 0.34
CA HIS A 412 -3.46 -3.02 0.70
C HIS A 412 -2.16 -3.22 1.51
N GLY A 413 -2.18 -4.09 2.53
CA GLY A 413 -1.00 -4.37 3.34
C GLY A 413 0.13 -5.06 2.55
N THR A 414 -0.20 -5.97 1.63
CA THR A 414 0.78 -6.56 0.70
C THR A 414 1.44 -5.49 -0.18
N HIS A 415 0.66 -4.51 -0.66
CA HIS A 415 1.18 -3.40 -1.46
C HIS A 415 2.12 -2.49 -0.65
N VAL A 416 1.71 -2.12 0.56
CA VAL A 416 2.52 -1.36 1.51
C VAL A 416 3.83 -2.08 1.83
N ALA A 417 3.79 -3.39 2.07
CA ALA A 417 4.97 -4.20 2.36
C ALA A 417 5.99 -4.21 1.21
N GLY A 418 5.53 -4.29 -0.04
CA GLY A 418 6.41 -4.25 -1.21
C GLY A 418 7.15 -2.93 -1.37
N ILE A 419 6.51 -1.79 -1.08
CA ILE A 419 7.17 -0.48 -1.12
C ILE A 419 8.34 -0.44 -0.13
N ILE A 420 8.16 -1.05 1.04
CA ILE A 420 9.18 -1.07 2.09
C ILE A 420 10.31 -2.05 1.75
N ALA A 421 10.00 -3.29 1.36
CA ALA A 421 11.00 -4.37 1.32
C ALA A 421 10.78 -5.45 0.27
N ALA A 422 10.14 -5.16 -0.88
CA ALA A 422 10.22 -6.06 -2.02
C ALA A 422 11.69 -6.36 -2.40
N THR A 423 11.94 -7.57 -2.90
CA THR A 423 13.28 -8.12 -3.01
C THR A 423 13.99 -7.51 -4.19
N VAL A 424 14.94 -6.62 -3.89
CA VAL A 424 15.70 -5.92 -4.92
C VAL A 424 16.69 -6.83 -5.63
N ASN A 425 16.84 -6.63 -6.94
CA ASN A 425 17.75 -7.32 -7.84
C ASN A 425 17.47 -8.81 -8.05
N ASN A 426 16.20 -9.24 -7.97
CA ASN A 426 15.80 -10.61 -8.28
C ASN A 426 15.37 -10.80 -9.75
N GLY A 427 15.29 -9.73 -10.53
CA GLY A 427 14.86 -9.74 -11.93
C GLY A 427 13.35 -10.00 -12.10
N GLU A 428 12.59 -9.88 -11.03
CA GLU A 428 11.15 -10.04 -10.93
C GLU A 428 10.54 -8.72 -10.41
N GLY A 429 9.23 -8.54 -10.54
CA GLY A 429 8.50 -7.58 -9.73
C GLY A 429 9.07 -6.17 -9.61
N VAL A 430 9.13 -5.71 -8.36
CA VAL A 430 9.47 -4.34 -7.96
C VAL A 430 10.63 -4.34 -6.96
N ALA A 431 11.35 -3.23 -6.85
CA ALA A 431 12.34 -3.02 -5.79
C ALA A 431 11.69 -2.37 -4.56
N GLY A 432 11.92 -2.91 -3.37
CA GLY A 432 11.60 -2.24 -2.11
C GLY A 432 12.68 -1.24 -1.72
N LEU A 433 12.32 -0.22 -0.93
CA LEU A 433 13.25 0.82 -0.50
C LEU A 433 14.36 0.27 0.44
N SER A 434 14.06 -0.76 1.24
CA SER A 434 15.01 -1.46 2.12
C SER A 434 15.34 -2.85 1.60
N TRP A 435 16.60 -3.09 1.22
CA TRP A 435 17.03 -4.39 0.69
C TRP A 435 17.26 -5.44 1.77
N ARG A 436 17.19 -5.09 3.04
CA ARG A 436 17.54 -5.96 4.17
C ARG A 436 16.57 -5.89 5.33
N GLY A 437 15.75 -4.83 5.40
CA GLY A 437 14.73 -4.71 6.43
C GLY A 437 13.78 -5.90 6.43
N ARG A 438 13.37 -6.32 7.63
CA ARG A 438 12.34 -7.34 7.82
C ARG A 438 10.98 -6.67 8.05
N ILE A 439 9.93 -7.25 7.49
CA ILE A 439 8.56 -6.77 7.61
C ILE A 439 7.80 -7.61 8.62
N MET A 440 7.25 -6.98 9.65
CA MET A 440 6.38 -7.63 10.63
C MET A 440 4.90 -7.39 10.23
N PRO A 441 4.17 -8.40 9.73
CA PRO A 441 2.76 -8.25 9.41
C PRO A 441 1.93 -8.16 10.70
N VAL A 442 1.21 -7.06 10.88
CA VAL A 442 0.27 -6.89 11.99
C VAL A 442 -1.10 -6.59 11.40
N LYS A 443 -1.91 -7.64 11.24
CA LYS A 443 -3.24 -7.51 10.63
C LYS A 443 -4.21 -6.92 11.66
N VAL A 444 -4.49 -5.63 11.50
CA VAL A 444 -5.41 -4.85 12.36
C VAL A 444 -6.69 -4.45 11.64
N LEU A 445 -6.75 -4.72 10.33
CA LEU A 445 -7.90 -4.47 9.45
C LEU A 445 -8.43 -5.80 8.90
N ASP A 446 -9.73 -6.01 9.00
CA ASP A 446 -10.42 -7.23 8.56
C ASP A 446 -10.52 -7.33 7.02
N SER A 447 -11.23 -8.35 6.52
CA SER A 447 -11.43 -8.60 5.08
C SER A 447 -12.15 -7.48 4.34
N SER A 448 -12.72 -6.54 5.09
CA SER A 448 -13.32 -5.35 4.53
C SER A 448 -12.36 -4.18 4.47
N GLY A 449 -11.20 -4.27 5.15
CA GLY A 449 -10.21 -3.21 5.28
C GLY A 449 -10.53 -2.18 6.36
N SER A 450 -11.42 -2.54 7.28
CA SER A 450 -11.74 -1.78 8.48
C SER A 450 -11.16 -2.47 9.72
N GLY A 451 -10.72 -1.67 10.68
CA GLY A 451 -10.31 -2.09 12.00
C GLY A 451 -10.96 -1.20 13.05
N THR A 452 -10.77 -1.52 14.32
CA THR A 452 -11.22 -0.66 15.40
C THR A 452 -10.04 0.11 15.96
N THR A 453 -10.29 1.21 16.67
CA THR A 453 -9.23 1.89 17.47
C THR A 453 -8.47 0.90 18.33
N TYR A 454 -9.18 -0.12 18.81
CA TYR A 454 -8.62 -1.15 19.64
C TYR A 454 -7.65 -2.08 18.90
N SER A 455 -8.04 -2.67 17.76
CA SER A 455 -7.15 -3.57 17.03
C SER A 455 -5.87 -2.85 16.59
N VAL A 456 -5.99 -1.57 16.23
CA VAL A 456 -4.83 -0.72 15.90
C VAL A 456 -3.95 -0.48 17.12
N ALA A 457 -4.50 -0.06 18.26
CA ALA A 457 -3.75 0.19 19.48
C ALA A 457 -3.08 -1.08 20.05
N GLU A 458 -3.78 -2.22 20.03
CA GLU A 458 -3.22 -3.53 20.40
C GLU A 458 -2.10 -3.94 19.44
N GLY A 459 -2.28 -3.69 18.14
CA GLY A 459 -1.24 -3.91 17.13
C GLY A 459 0.02 -3.08 17.39
N ILE A 460 -0.13 -1.81 17.80
CA ILE A 460 1.01 -0.93 18.14
C ILE A 460 1.78 -1.50 19.34
N ILE A 461 1.07 -1.87 20.39
CA ILE A 461 1.67 -2.44 21.61
C ILE A 461 2.36 -3.76 21.28
N TRP A 462 1.67 -4.66 20.57
CA TRP A 462 2.20 -5.97 20.20
C TRP A 462 3.46 -5.83 19.34
N ALA A 463 3.42 -4.99 18.30
CA ALA A 463 4.58 -4.75 17.43
C ALA A 463 5.78 -4.23 18.22
N THR A 464 5.54 -3.28 19.13
CA THR A 464 6.56 -2.74 20.02
C THR A 464 7.19 -3.83 20.90
N ASP A 465 6.35 -4.66 21.53
CA ASP A 465 6.81 -5.71 22.44
C ASP A 465 7.52 -6.87 21.71
N HIS A 466 7.26 -7.04 20.41
CA HIS A 466 7.88 -8.05 19.56
C HIS A 466 9.07 -7.49 18.74
N GLY A 467 9.55 -6.30 19.09
CA GLY A 467 10.81 -5.75 18.60
C GLY A 467 10.73 -4.98 17.29
N ALA A 468 9.59 -4.37 16.98
CA ALA A 468 9.51 -3.41 15.89
C ALA A 468 10.38 -2.18 16.17
N ASP A 469 11.20 -1.78 15.19
CA ASP A 469 11.99 -0.55 15.22
C ASP A 469 11.24 0.65 14.66
N VAL A 470 10.34 0.37 13.71
CA VAL A 470 9.50 1.33 13.01
C VAL A 470 8.10 0.70 12.86
N ILE A 471 7.05 1.49 13.06
CA ILE A 471 5.67 1.09 12.81
C ILE A 471 5.10 1.99 11.71
N ASN A 472 4.67 1.40 10.60
CA ASN A 472 3.93 2.07 9.54
C ASN A 472 2.41 1.85 9.72
N MET A 473 1.66 2.94 9.70
CA MET A 473 0.20 2.95 9.81
C MET A 473 -0.41 3.68 8.60
N SER A 474 -0.70 2.92 7.55
CA SER A 474 -1.34 3.42 6.32
C SER A 474 -2.88 3.45 6.46
N LEU A 475 -3.36 3.94 7.61
CA LEU A 475 -4.74 3.97 8.05
C LEU A 475 -5.03 5.27 8.83
N GLY A 476 -6.30 5.62 8.98
CA GLY A 476 -6.65 6.78 9.79
C GLY A 476 -8.14 7.00 10.03
N ASN A 477 -8.43 7.95 10.92
CA ASN A 477 -9.76 8.46 11.26
C ASN A 477 -9.65 9.95 11.67
N TYR A 478 -10.75 10.70 11.68
CA TYR A 478 -10.81 12.12 12.04
C TYR A 478 -11.12 12.38 13.52
N ALA A 479 -11.27 11.33 14.33
CA ALA A 479 -11.46 11.45 15.77
C ALA A 479 -10.19 11.04 16.54
N SER A 480 -9.79 11.88 17.49
CA SER A 480 -8.77 11.51 18.47
C SER A 480 -9.38 10.55 19.51
N ALA A 481 -8.58 9.59 19.98
CA ALA A 481 -8.98 8.65 21.01
C ALA A 481 -7.84 8.49 22.01
N GLN A 482 -8.13 8.65 23.31
CA GLN A 482 -7.09 8.63 24.34
C GLN A 482 -6.41 7.27 24.41
N PHE A 483 -7.17 6.19 24.20
CA PHE A 483 -6.61 4.83 24.20
C PHE A 483 -5.55 4.64 23.12
N LEU A 484 -5.81 5.14 21.91
CA LEU A 484 -4.84 5.06 20.82
C LEU A 484 -3.62 5.94 21.10
N HIS A 485 -3.82 7.15 21.62
CA HIS A 485 -2.71 8.03 21.95
C HIS A 485 -1.81 7.42 23.03
N ASP A 486 -2.38 6.75 24.03
CA ASP A 486 -1.62 6.02 25.05
C ASP A 486 -0.78 4.89 24.43
N ALA A 487 -1.30 4.16 23.44
CA ALA A 487 -0.54 3.14 22.71
C ALA A 487 0.58 3.74 21.83
N ILE A 488 0.31 4.88 21.18
CA ILE A 488 1.31 5.66 20.43
C ILE A 488 2.44 6.10 21.36
N ARG A 489 2.11 6.69 22.52
CA ARG A 489 3.10 7.10 23.53
C ARG A 489 3.86 5.90 24.09
N TYR A 490 3.21 4.78 24.32
CA TYR A 490 3.85 3.55 24.76
C TYR A 490 4.99 3.10 23.83
N ALA A 491 4.73 3.12 22.51
CA ALA A 491 5.70 2.77 21.48
C ALA A 491 6.79 3.84 21.35
N TYR A 492 6.39 5.12 21.37
CA TYR A 492 7.30 6.26 21.30
C TYR A 492 8.31 6.27 22.46
N ASP A 493 7.84 6.08 23.70
CA ASP A 493 8.68 6.04 24.91
C ASP A 493 9.66 4.87 24.91
N ARG A 494 9.45 3.86 24.03
CA ARG A 494 10.34 2.72 23.80
C ARG A 494 11.27 2.89 22.60
N GLY A 495 11.29 4.09 22.00
CA GLY A 495 12.19 4.42 20.89
C GLY A 495 11.76 3.86 19.54
N VAL A 496 10.50 3.46 19.39
CA VAL A 496 9.94 3.07 18.10
C VAL A 496 9.62 4.33 17.29
N VAL A 497 10.01 4.34 16.01
CA VAL A 497 9.61 5.40 15.08
C VAL A 497 8.20 5.10 14.57
N LEU A 498 7.29 6.05 14.70
CA LEU A 498 5.89 5.90 14.29
C LEU A 498 5.66 6.74 13.03
N VAL A 499 5.14 6.14 11.98
CA VAL A 499 4.87 6.80 10.69
C VAL A 499 3.44 6.52 10.27
N ALA A 500 2.71 7.56 9.86
CA ALA A 500 1.33 7.40 9.42
C ALA A 500 0.97 8.27 8.21
N ALA A 501 0.05 7.76 7.40
CA ALA A 501 -0.53 8.45 6.26
C ALA A 501 -1.47 9.60 6.72
N SER A 502 -1.40 10.77 6.06
CA SER A 502 -2.23 11.92 6.46
C SER A 502 -3.72 11.78 6.10
N GLY A 503 -4.07 10.94 5.12
CA GLY A 503 -5.44 10.70 4.63
C GLY A 503 -5.71 11.25 3.22
N ASN A 504 -6.88 10.92 2.65
CA ASN A 504 -7.16 11.05 1.21
C ASN A 504 -8.41 11.90 0.87
N ASP A 505 -8.77 12.82 1.77
CA ASP A 505 -10.00 13.60 1.69
C ASP A 505 -9.75 15.06 1.30
N ASN A 506 -8.50 15.43 0.98
CA ASN A 506 -8.08 16.77 0.60
C ASN A 506 -8.55 17.84 1.60
N THR A 507 -8.39 17.56 2.89
CA THR A 507 -8.84 18.41 3.98
C THR A 507 -7.69 18.83 4.89
N ASP A 508 -7.87 19.96 5.59
CA ASP A 508 -6.99 20.43 6.67
C ASP A 508 -7.35 19.84 8.04
N GLN A 509 -8.45 19.06 8.11
CA GLN A 509 -8.86 18.37 9.32
C GLN A 509 -7.78 17.36 9.76
N PRO A 510 -7.31 17.42 11.02
CA PRO A 510 -6.32 16.49 11.52
C PRO A 510 -6.82 15.04 11.49
N GLY A 511 -6.10 14.17 10.78
CA GLY A 511 -6.32 12.73 10.78
C GLY A 511 -5.43 12.02 11.81
N TYR A 512 -5.98 11.12 12.61
CA TYR A 512 -5.26 10.31 13.60
C TYR A 512 -5.04 8.89 13.07
N PRO A 513 -3.91 8.23 13.38
CA PRO A 513 -2.88 8.67 14.34
C PRO A 513 -1.87 9.70 13.80
N ALA A 514 -1.90 10.05 12.51
CA ALA A 514 -0.90 10.94 11.91
C ALA A 514 -0.76 12.30 12.61
N ALA A 515 -1.85 12.87 13.12
CA ALA A 515 -1.84 14.15 13.80
C ALA A 515 -1.35 14.11 15.26
N TYR A 516 -1.03 12.93 15.82
CA TYR A 516 -0.39 12.88 17.13
C TYR A 516 1.06 13.40 17.04
N PRO A 517 1.51 14.26 17.97
CA PRO A 517 2.86 14.84 17.93
C PRO A 517 4.01 13.83 17.89
N GLU A 518 3.78 12.63 18.43
CA GLU A 518 4.72 11.52 18.48
C GLU A 518 4.85 10.75 17.14
N VAL A 519 4.00 11.05 16.16
CA VAL A 519 3.89 10.33 14.89
C VAL A 519 4.38 11.20 13.73
N PHE A 520 5.18 10.61 12.85
CA PHE A 520 5.63 11.26 11.62
C PHE A 520 4.53 11.21 10.56
N ALA A 521 3.88 12.34 10.31
CA ALA A 521 2.76 12.44 9.37
C ALA A 521 3.24 12.65 7.92
N VAL A 522 2.73 11.82 7.00
CA VAL A 522 3.19 11.78 5.61
C VAL A 522 2.09 12.19 4.64
N ALA A 523 2.33 13.29 3.90
CA ALA A 523 1.54 13.72 2.75
C ALA A 523 2.01 13.05 1.45
N ALA A 524 1.17 13.07 0.40
CA ALA A 524 1.46 12.44 -0.89
C ALA A 524 1.81 13.45 -2.00
N THR A 525 2.83 13.13 -2.79
CA THR A 525 3.18 13.84 -4.04
C THR A 525 2.97 12.97 -5.28
N ASP A 526 2.77 13.62 -6.42
CA ASP A 526 2.91 13.01 -7.74
C ASP A 526 4.36 13.05 -8.25
N ALA A 527 4.58 12.56 -9.47
CA ALA A 527 5.90 12.48 -10.11
C ALA A 527 6.52 13.84 -10.45
N GLU A 528 5.72 14.90 -10.43
CA GLU A 528 6.13 16.28 -10.72
C GLU A 528 6.26 17.12 -9.43
N ASP A 529 6.30 16.48 -8.26
CA ASP A 529 6.35 17.13 -6.94
C ASP A 529 5.15 18.02 -6.61
N ASN A 530 4.03 17.85 -7.32
CA ASN A 530 2.80 18.49 -6.88
C ASN A 530 2.18 17.69 -5.74
N LYS A 531 1.51 18.39 -4.82
CA LYS A 531 0.65 17.75 -3.84
C LYS A 531 -0.42 16.94 -4.56
N ALA A 532 -0.54 15.67 -4.21
CA ALA A 532 -1.57 14.82 -4.77
C ALA A 532 -2.98 15.39 -4.46
N PRO A 533 -3.93 15.33 -5.41
CA PRO A 533 -5.23 15.99 -5.29
C PRO A 533 -6.08 15.47 -4.14
N TYR A 534 -5.80 14.27 -3.65
CA TYR A 534 -6.46 13.65 -2.50
C TYR A 534 -5.75 13.88 -1.16
N SER A 535 -4.45 14.22 -1.15
CA SER A 535 -3.68 14.26 0.09
C SER A 535 -4.29 15.25 1.09
N ASN A 536 -4.49 14.84 2.34
CA ASN A 536 -4.74 15.79 3.41
C ASN A 536 -3.51 16.67 3.64
N TYR A 537 -3.74 17.83 4.24
CA TYR A 537 -2.74 18.86 4.52
C TYR A 537 -2.99 19.46 5.91
N GLY A 538 -2.10 20.31 6.41
CA GLY A 538 -2.25 21.00 7.68
C GLY A 538 -0.95 21.15 8.47
N ASP A 539 -1.02 21.87 9.58
CA ASP A 539 0.12 22.12 10.48
C ASP A 539 0.64 20.87 11.20
N TYR A 540 0.03 19.71 11.00
CA TYR A 540 0.48 18.43 11.55
C TYR A 540 1.33 17.63 10.56
N ILE A 541 1.45 18.05 9.30
CA ILE A 541 2.28 17.35 8.31
C ILE A 541 3.77 17.54 8.64
N ASP A 542 4.52 16.45 8.65
CA ASP A 542 5.97 16.45 8.83
C ASP A 542 6.68 16.50 7.48
N ALA A 543 6.32 15.63 6.54
CA ALA A 543 6.94 15.61 5.22
C ALA A 543 5.99 15.02 4.17
N ALA A 544 6.38 15.16 2.91
CA ALA A 544 5.73 14.50 1.80
C ALA A 544 6.59 13.36 1.22
N ALA A 545 5.94 12.39 0.59
CA ALA A 545 6.60 11.32 -0.14
C ALA A 545 5.77 10.91 -1.37
N PRO A 546 6.38 10.19 -2.34
CA PRO A 546 5.68 9.68 -3.52
C PRO A 546 4.43 8.86 -3.16
N GLY A 547 3.28 9.26 -3.68
CA GLY A 547 2.00 8.60 -3.38
C GLY A 547 1.06 8.41 -4.56
N ASP A 548 1.40 8.87 -5.77
CA ASP A 548 0.56 8.72 -6.98
C ASP A 548 1.10 7.63 -7.92
N ALA A 549 0.22 6.72 -8.35
CA ALA A 549 0.52 5.62 -9.27
C ALA A 549 1.76 4.79 -8.88
N ILE A 550 1.82 4.37 -7.61
CA ILE A 550 2.96 3.63 -7.05
C ILE A 550 2.80 2.14 -7.33
N ALA A 551 3.72 1.57 -8.11
CA ALA A 551 3.78 0.14 -8.38
C ALA A 551 4.34 -0.64 -7.17
N SER A 552 3.65 -1.71 -6.76
CA SER A 552 4.10 -2.61 -5.70
C SER A 552 3.49 -4.01 -5.83
N THR A 553 3.87 -4.91 -4.93
CA THR A 553 3.35 -6.27 -4.77
C THR A 553 1.85 -6.28 -4.46
N TYR A 554 1.13 -7.32 -4.85
CA TYR A 554 -0.32 -7.46 -4.63
C TYR A 554 -0.71 -8.94 -4.54
N PRO A 555 -1.77 -9.32 -3.81
CA PRO A 555 -2.13 -10.72 -3.63
C PRO A 555 -2.32 -11.52 -4.93
N GLY A 556 -2.00 -12.81 -4.83
CA GLY A 556 -2.02 -13.75 -5.94
C GLY A 556 -0.75 -13.71 -6.79
N ASN A 557 0.39 -13.35 -6.19
CA ASN A 557 1.68 -13.18 -6.88
C ASN A 557 1.63 -12.14 -8.01
N GLN A 558 0.83 -11.09 -7.81
CA GLN A 558 0.60 -10.04 -8.81
C GLN A 558 1.23 -8.72 -8.36
N TYR A 559 1.15 -7.72 -9.23
CA TYR A 559 1.62 -6.37 -8.96
C TYR A 559 0.54 -5.38 -9.37
N ALA A 560 0.39 -4.31 -8.59
CA ALA A 560 -0.60 -3.27 -8.82
C ALA A 560 0.00 -1.88 -8.64
N ALA A 561 -0.56 -0.90 -9.35
CA ALA A 561 -0.29 0.51 -9.11
C ALA A 561 -1.44 1.11 -8.30
N LEU A 562 -1.13 1.70 -7.15
CA LEU A 562 -2.11 2.34 -6.27
C LEU A 562 -1.70 3.78 -5.96
N SER A 563 -2.69 4.63 -5.71
CA SER A 563 -2.54 6.03 -5.32
C SER A 563 -3.11 6.30 -3.93
N GLY A 564 -2.40 7.06 -3.10
CA GLY A 564 -2.84 7.43 -1.76
C GLY A 564 -1.69 7.86 -0.84
N THR A 565 -2.02 8.57 0.24
CA THR A 565 -1.07 8.83 1.34
C THR A 565 -0.61 7.53 2.01
N SER A 566 -1.41 6.46 1.91
CA SER A 566 -1.05 5.09 2.27
C SER A 566 0.14 4.53 1.50
N MET A 567 0.40 4.98 0.27
CA MET A 567 1.56 4.61 -0.52
C MET A 567 2.75 5.55 -0.26
N ALA A 568 2.51 6.77 0.21
CA ALA A 568 3.56 7.70 0.64
C ALA A 568 4.19 7.29 1.98
N SER A 569 3.36 6.95 2.98
CA SER A 569 3.77 6.52 4.33
C SER A 569 4.88 5.44 4.35
N PRO A 570 4.77 4.32 3.61
CA PRO A 570 5.80 3.27 3.63
C PRO A 570 7.17 3.72 3.13
N HIS A 571 7.25 4.74 2.25
CA HIS A 571 8.55 5.30 1.85
C HIS A 571 9.26 5.96 3.05
N ALA A 572 8.52 6.73 3.84
CA ALA A 572 9.05 7.37 5.04
C ALA A 572 9.38 6.35 6.14
N ALA A 573 8.56 5.32 6.33
CA ALA A 573 8.85 4.22 7.26
C ALA A 573 10.12 3.45 6.87
N ALA A 574 10.27 3.15 5.58
CA ALA A 574 11.48 2.50 5.07
C ALA A 574 12.72 3.40 5.24
N LEU A 575 12.60 4.71 5.01
CA LEU A 575 13.68 5.67 5.26
C LEU A 575 14.10 5.69 6.74
N ALA A 576 13.15 5.73 7.66
CA ALA A 576 13.43 5.63 9.09
C ALA A 576 14.21 4.35 9.43
N GLY A 577 13.83 3.21 8.84
CA GLY A 577 14.55 1.95 8.97
C GLY A 577 15.98 1.99 8.40
N LEU A 578 16.19 2.64 7.26
CA LEU A 578 17.53 2.83 6.69
C LEU A 578 18.41 3.73 7.56
N ILE A 579 17.85 4.82 8.13
CA ILE A 579 18.55 5.71 9.07
C ILE A 579 19.00 4.91 10.31
N LYS A 580 18.09 4.12 10.91
CA LYS A 580 18.43 3.24 12.04
C LYS A 580 19.45 2.17 11.67
N SER A 581 19.47 1.71 10.42
CA SER A 581 20.50 0.78 9.94
C SER A 581 21.89 1.43 9.87
N VAL A 582 21.97 2.71 9.51
CA VAL A 582 23.24 3.47 9.51
C VAL A 582 23.71 3.79 10.92
N ASN A 583 22.79 4.20 11.80
CA ASN A 583 23.10 4.55 13.17
C ASN A 583 22.02 4.04 14.14
N PRO A 584 22.16 2.81 14.67
CA PRO A 584 21.15 2.18 15.53
C PRO A 584 21.03 2.81 16.92
N ASP A 585 21.97 3.69 17.29
CA ASP A 585 21.95 4.39 18.57
C ASP A 585 21.04 5.63 18.57
N LEU A 586 20.51 6.05 17.41
CA LEU A 586 19.61 7.20 17.31
C LEU A 586 18.27 6.92 18.02
N THR A 587 17.76 7.90 18.74
CA THR A 587 16.38 7.85 19.24
C THR A 587 15.40 8.02 18.08
N ASN A 588 14.15 7.62 18.29
CA ASN A 588 13.07 7.88 17.34
C ASN A 588 12.93 9.38 17.01
N GLU A 589 13.07 10.26 18.01
CA GLU A 589 13.10 11.72 17.81
C GLU A 589 14.22 12.16 16.87
N GLU A 590 15.45 11.68 17.10
CA GLU A 590 16.60 12.04 16.28
C GLU A 590 16.44 11.55 14.83
N VAL A 591 15.84 10.37 14.63
CA VAL A 591 15.50 9.84 13.29
C VAL A 591 14.49 10.73 12.58
N MET A 592 13.36 11.06 13.23
CA MET A 592 12.34 11.94 12.65
C MET A 592 12.87 13.34 12.36
N ASP A 593 13.74 13.87 13.23
CA ASP A 593 14.40 15.15 13.03
C ASP A 593 15.36 15.17 11.83
N ILE A 594 16.10 14.07 11.62
CA ILE A 594 16.92 13.92 10.41
C ILE A 594 16.00 13.97 9.18
N MET A 595 14.94 13.17 9.15
CA MET A 595 14.00 13.13 8.03
C MET A 595 13.41 14.51 7.70
N ARG A 596 13.00 15.29 8.71
CA ARG A 596 12.52 16.67 8.53
C ARG A 596 13.60 17.60 7.97
N LYS A 597 14.80 17.58 8.57
CA LYS A 597 15.89 18.53 8.23
C LYS A 597 16.51 18.28 6.87
N THR A 598 16.45 17.04 6.37
CA THR A 598 17.06 16.66 5.09
C THR A 598 16.08 16.64 3.93
N ALA A 599 14.79 16.84 4.19
CA ALA A 599 13.76 16.93 3.16
C ALA A 599 14.09 18.03 2.13
N VAL A 600 13.70 17.78 0.88
CA VAL A 600 13.74 18.77 -0.20
C VAL A 600 12.54 19.67 -0.05
N ASP A 601 12.78 20.91 0.36
CA ASP A 601 11.78 21.97 0.49
C ASP A 601 10.99 22.15 -0.82
N LEU A 602 9.67 21.95 -0.74
CA LEU A 602 8.72 22.09 -1.84
C LEU A 602 7.67 23.14 -1.47
N GLY A 603 7.04 23.76 -2.46
CA GLY A 603 6.00 24.75 -2.18
C GLY A 603 6.56 26.08 -1.68
N ASP A 604 6.00 26.58 -0.57
CA ASP A 604 6.46 27.82 0.03
C ASP A 604 7.74 27.59 0.82
N LYS A 605 8.69 28.52 0.76
CA LYS A 605 10.00 28.34 1.41
C LYS A 605 9.86 28.02 2.91
N GLY A 606 10.45 26.91 3.32
CA GLY A 606 10.43 26.42 4.69
C GLY A 606 9.23 25.52 4.95
N ARG A 607 8.89 25.32 6.21
CA ARG A 607 7.76 24.44 6.54
C ARG A 607 6.44 25.05 6.06
N ASP A 608 5.68 24.30 5.28
CA ASP A 608 4.32 24.65 4.86
C ASP A 608 3.30 23.56 5.21
N ILE A 609 2.01 23.88 5.03
CA ILE A 609 0.92 22.98 5.40
C ILE A 609 0.71 21.84 4.40
N TYR A 610 1.22 21.93 3.18
CA TYR A 610 0.97 20.99 2.10
C TYR A 610 2.02 19.87 2.04
N PHE A 611 3.28 20.24 2.22
CA PHE A 611 4.43 19.34 2.13
C PHE A 611 5.17 19.18 3.46
N GLY A 612 4.76 19.88 4.52
CA GLY A 612 5.49 19.88 5.78
C GLY A 612 6.87 20.51 5.58
N TYR A 613 7.93 19.79 5.91
CA TYR A 613 9.32 20.19 5.65
C TYR A 613 9.78 19.92 4.20
N GLY A 614 8.92 19.33 3.35
CA GLY A 614 9.21 19.01 1.96
C GLY A 614 9.17 17.51 1.64
N ARG A 615 9.63 17.13 0.45
CA ARG A 615 9.72 15.71 0.05
C ARG A 615 10.91 15.04 0.73
N ILE A 616 10.72 13.83 1.27
CA ILE A 616 11.82 13.06 1.86
C ILE A 616 12.97 12.81 0.85
N ASP A 617 14.21 12.73 1.36
CA ASP A 617 15.43 12.49 0.57
C ASP A 617 16.29 11.44 1.28
N VAL A 618 16.41 10.27 0.67
CA VAL A 618 17.09 9.11 1.24
C VAL A 618 18.59 9.37 1.36
N MET A 619 19.22 9.91 0.32
CA MET A 619 20.67 10.15 0.32
C MET A 619 21.06 11.12 1.44
N ARG A 620 20.43 12.30 1.49
CA ARG A 620 20.76 13.35 2.48
C ARG A 620 20.50 12.87 3.91
N ALA A 621 19.42 12.13 4.13
CA ALA A 621 19.10 11.56 5.44
C ALA A 621 20.16 10.57 5.92
N LEU A 622 20.64 9.68 5.04
CA LEU A 622 21.68 8.71 5.40
C LEU A 622 23.04 9.38 5.62
N GLU A 623 23.41 10.39 4.84
CA GLU A 623 24.60 11.20 5.09
C GLU A 623 24.54 11.89 6.47
N ALA A 624 23.39 12.47 6.84
CA ALA A 624 23.20 13.11 8.14
C ALA A 624 23.27 12.10 9.31
N ALA A 625 22.74 10.89 9.11
CA ALA A 625 22.81 9.81 10.10
C ALA A 625 24.25 9.34 10.34
N GLU A 626 25.04 9.17 9.27
CA GLU A 626 26.46 8.81 9.34
C GLU A 626 27.29 9.89 10.02
N GLN A 627 27.06 11.16 9.70
CA GLN A 627 27.74 12.28 10.34
C GLN A 627 27.47 12.31 11.85
N THR A 628 26.23 12.07 12.28
CA THR A 628 25.87 12.02 13.71
C THR A 628 26.62 10.90 14.43
N ALA A 629 26.81 9.74 13.80
CA ALA A 629 27.55 8.62 14.35
C ALA A 629 29.05 8.93 14.58
N ASN A 630 29.65 9.77 13.74
CA ASN A 630 31.10 9.99 13.66
C ASN A 630 31.61 11.22 14.43
N THR A 631 30.74 11.96 15.12
CA THR A 631 31.15 13.14 15.93
C THR A 631 31.62 12.77 17.33
N LEU A 632 32.52 13.57 17.92
CA LEU A 632 32.92 13.46 19.34
C LEU A 632 31.71 13.54 20.30
N GLY A 633 30.68 14.31 19.94
CA GLY A 633 29.40 14.35 20.65
C GLY A 633 28.65 13.01 20.55
N GLY A 634 28.58 12.42 19.35
CA GLY A 634 28.01 11.10 19.12
C GLY A 634 28.71 10.00 19.93
N PHE A 635 30.04 9.98 19.98
CA PHE A 635 30.79 9.03 20.81
C PHE A 635 30.45 9.15 22.31
N ARG A 636 30.34 10.39 22.81
CA ARG A 636 29.98 10.64 24.20
C ARG A 636 28.56 10.20 24.52
N LEU A 637 27.58 10.53 23.68
CA LEU A 637 26.19 10.09 23.80
C LEU A 637 26.06 8.55 23.76
N LYS A 638 26.76 7.88 22.83
CA LYS A 638 26.82 6.41 22.77
C LYS A 638 27.37 5.81 24.06
N PHE A 639 28.42 6.40 24.62
CA PHE A 639 28.98 5.95 25.89
C PHE A 639 27.99 6.14 27.05
N GLU A 640 27.36 7.32 27.17
CA GLU A 640 26.39 7.63 28.22
C GLU A 640 25.15 6.71 28.13
N ARG A 641 24.55 6.53 26.94
CA ARG A 641 23.41 5.62 26.72
C ARG A 641 23.76 4.17 27.03
N ARG A 642 24.96 3.71 26.68
CA ARG A 642 25.40 2.34 27.00
C ARG A 642 25.63 2.14 28.49
N ILE A 643 26.09 3.16 29.21
CA ILE A 643 26.17 3.13 30.68
C ILE A 643 24.77 3.08 31.29
N GLU A 644 23.83 3.86 30.78
CA GLU A 644 22.44 3.88 31.27
C GLU A 644 21.71 2.56 31.02
N ALA A 645 21.83 1.99 29.83
CA ALA A 645 21.30 0.66 29.50
C ALA A 645 21.90 -0.43 30.41
N LEU A 646 23.20 -0.35 30.73
CA LEU A 646 23.83 -1.25 31.70
C LEU A 646 23.29 -1.02 33.12
N ARG A 647 23.10 0.23 33.56
CA ARG A 647 22.49 0.53 34.86
C ARG A 647 21.09 -0.06 34.98
N HIS A 648 20.27 0.09 33.94
CA HIS A 648 18.91 -0.44 33.89
C HIS A 648 18.88 -1.98 33.87
N ARG A 649 19.81 -2.61 33.13
CA ARG A 649 19.93 -4.08 33.03
C ARG A 649 20.46 -4.74 34.31
N PHE A 650 21.27 -4.03 35.09
CA PHE A 650 21.91 -4.57 36.30
C PHE A 650 21.38 -3.98 37.62
N GLY A 651 20.33 -3.15 37.58
CA GLY A 651 19.61 -2.69 38.78
C GLY A 651 20.44 -1.81 39.71
N PHE A 652 21.44 -1.09 39.20
CA PHE A 652 22.20 -0.13 40.00
C PHE A 652 21.38 1.14 40.19
N GLY A 653 20.56 1.19 41.24
CA GLY A 653 19.97 2.43 41.74
C GLY A 653 21.07 3.40 42.20
N GLU A 654 20.82 4.70 42.01
CA GLU A 654 21.74 5.76 42.43
C GLU A 654 22.12 5.59 43.91
N ALA A 655 23.42 5.45 44.18
CA ALA A 655 23.95 5.74 45.50
C ALA A 655 24.08 7.26 45.58
N GLU A 656 23.31 7.88 46.48
CA GLU A 656 23.39 9.32 46.85
C GLU A 656 24.81 9.78 47.17
#